data_AF-A0A4Q1D6D9-F1
#
_entry.id   AF-A0A4Q1D6D9-F1
#
_cell.length_a   1.000
_cell.length_b   1.000
_cell.length_c   1.000
_cell.angle_alpha   90.00
_cell.angle_beta   90.00
_cell.angle_gamma   90.00
#
_symmetry.space_group_name_H-M   'P 1'
#
loop_
_entity.id
_entity.type
_entity.pdbx_description
1 polymer ?
#
loop_
_entity_poly.entity_id
_entity_poly.type
_entity_poly.pdbx_seq_one_letter_code
_entity_poly.pdbx_strand_id
1 'polypeptide(L)'
;MKNLWNESDLNMTAAGRIDAADTPSELVELVYASRLLGKDDRLVMHGGGNTSVKSVLTDFIGNHANVIYIKASGVNLASVDAGDFTPVRIDPLRKLQQMYASGQRHSEEDIRDFSTREFKNFLFLNLFTLTDHMVSRSLSPSIETLLHAFLPHRYIMHTHSLALLTLSNQTDGARLCREALGDGYGQAPYIQPGLGLANLAHDAYEANPSIEGLVMHKHGLVTFGDSAREAYDRMIDGVNRIEERIASAERKAFAVAEMPSQIASVEQVAPIVRGACSFEKTPGEKDYQSFVLEFRTSPALLDYLKIADLEAFAKKGAMTPDFIIRTKNHPLVAPAPDAADLDGFRAAIRERVERFTEEYRAYFERQQAATGMEVSMIDPMPRVVLVPGLGLFGLGRSVADARLTADIAEHSAVAMLDAESIGCFESISEKDAFEIEYWDMEQAKVRKSRNGGEFAGKVALVTGGAGAIGLATAKAFKQKGAEIVLMDLDPAALEKAATELGSGTLAIPCDVTNSAAVGAAFDAVCRAFGGLDIVVSNVGVAWQGRIGDVSDELLRRSFELNFFSHQTISQQAVRIMRRQGTGGVLLYNVSKQAVNPGPDFGPYGLPKAATLFLLRQYALDHGRDGIRANGVNADRIRSGLLTPEMIKARSAARGLSERDYMAGNLLGLEVSAEDVADAFVHLALETKTTGSITTVDGGNIAAALR
;
A
#
# COMPACT_ATOMS: atom_id res chain seq x y z
N MET A 1 -0.52 -1.98 -28.28
CA MET A 1 0.66 -1.54 -27.49
C MET A 1 1.94 -1.40 -28.32
N LYS A 2 2.89 -0.55 -27.91
CA LYS A 2 4.17 -0.33 -28.62
C LYS A 2 5.24 -1.31 -28.10
N ASN A 3 5.99 -1.94 -29.01
CA ASN A 3 7.19 -2.70 -28.66
C ASN A 3 8.30 -1.76 -28.17
N LEU A 4 8.81 -2.00 -26.96
CA LEU A 4 9.80 -1.14 -26.30
C LEU A 4 11.23 -1.68 -26.36
N TRP A 5 11.48 -2.78 -27.08
CA TRP A 5 12.81 -3.37 -27.18
C TRP A 5 13.80 -2.42 -27.86
N ASN A 6 14.96 -2.19 -27.22
CA ASN A 6 16.02 -1.35 -27.75
C ASN A 6 17.41 -1.95 -27.46
N GLU A 7 18.16 -2.23 -28.52
CA GLU A 7 19.50 -2.84 -28.43
C GLU A 7 20.52 -1.94 -27.69
N SER A 8 20.43 -0.62 -27.83
CA SER A 8 21.31 0.31 -27.12
C SER A 8 21.04 0.28 -25.61
N ASP A 9 19.77 0.20 -25.19
CA ASP A 9 19.39 0.10 -23.78
C ASP A 9 19.80 -1.24 -23.17
N LEU A 10 19.70 -2.33 -23.92
CA LEU A 10 20.22 -3.64 -23.52
C LEU A 10 21.73 -3.58 -23.29
N ASN A 11 22.48 -3.00 -24.22
CA ASN A 11 23.94 -2.85 -24.11
C ASN A 11 24.33 -1.97 -22.91
N MET A 12 23.58 -0.90 -22.62
CA MET A 12 23.80 -0.10 -21.40
C MET A 12 23.48 -0.89 -20.14
N THR A 13 22.44 -1.72 -20.15
CA THR A 13 22.09 -2.60 -19.02
C THR A 13 23.20 -3.62 -18.76
N ALA A 14 23.82 -4.16 -19.81
CA ALA A 14 24.97 -5.03 -19.72
C ALA A 14 26.23 -4.29 -19.21
N ALA A 15 26.47 -3.06 -19.69
CA ALA A 15 27.63 -2.26 -19.31
C ALA A 15 27.56 -1.66 -17.89
N GLY A 16 26.36 -1.38 -17.37
CA GLY A 16 26.15 -0.80 -16.03
C GLY A 16 26.30 -1.79 -14.88
N ARG A 17 26.61 -3.07 -15.14
CA ARG A 17 26.71 -4.16 -14.14
C ARG A 17 28.05 -4.89 -14.16
N ILE A 18 29.14 -4.14 -14.27
CA ILE A 18 30.51 -4.67 -14.19
C ILE A 18 30.89 -5.16 -12.76
N ASP A 19 30.00 -5.05 -11.75
CA ASP A 19 30.27 -5.54 -10.40
C ASP A 19 30.05 -7.05 -10.18
N ALA A 20 29.70 -7.83 -11.19
CA ALA A 20 29.77 -9.29 -11.13
C ALA A 20 30.21 -9.87 -12.47
N ALA A 21 31.53 -10.07 -12.64
CA ALA A 21 32.12 -10.79 -13.77
C ALA A 21 31.55 -12.21 -13.98
N ASP A 22 30.76 -12.72 -13.03
CA ASP A 22 30.19 -14.07 -12.99
C ASP A 22 28.69 -14.15 -13.37
N THR A 23 28.03 -13.05 -13.79
CA THR A 23 26.62 -13.10 -14.20
C THR A 23 26.47 -13.60 -15.64
N PRO A 24 25.72 -14.68 -15.92
CA PRO A 24 25.53 -15.18 -17.29
C PRO A 24 24.86 -14.14 -18.20
N SER A 25 25.32 -14.02 -19.45
CA SER A 25 24.80 -13.04 -20.41
C SER A 25 23.31 -13.21 -20.68
N GLU A 26 22.84 -14.45 -20.71
CA GLU A 26 21.42 -14.78 -20.88
C GLU A 26 20.54 -14.28 -19.72
N LEU A 27 21.08 -14.19 -18.50
CA LEU A 27 20.37 -13.65 -17.35
C LEU A 27 20.26 -12.12 -17.47
N VAL A 28 21.26 -11.46 -18.04
CA VAL A 28 21.21 -10.01 -18.32
C VAL A 28 20.11 -9.70 -19.33
N GLU A 29 20.03 -10.47 -20.41
CA GLU A 29 18.95 -10.36 -21.40
C GLU A 29 17.57 -10.59 -20.78
N LEU A 30 17.44 -11.62 -19.93
CA LEU A 30 16.20 -11.91 -19.22
C LEU A 30 15.78 -10.75 -18.30
N VAL A 31 16.72 -10.17 -17.53
CA VAL A 31 16.45 -9.02 -16.66
C VAL A 31 15.95 -7.83 -17.46
N TYR A 32 16.57 -7.54 -18.61
CA TYR A 32 16.15 -6.46 -19.48
C TYR A 32 14.72 -6.67 -19.99
N ALA A 33 14.43 -7.84 -20.56
CA ALA A 33 13.10 -8.17 -21.05
C ALA A 33 12.03 -8.16 -19.94
N SER A 34 12.38 -8.68 -18.76
CA SER A 34 11.52 -8.67 -17.58
C SER A 34 11.12 -7.25 -17.19
N ARG A 35 12.07 -6.31 -17.20
CA ARG A 35 11.79 -4.89 -16.92
C ARG A 35 10.95 -4.24 -18.00
N LEU A 36 11.10 -4.62 -19.27
CA LEU A 36 10.22 -4.13 -20.33
C LEU A 36 8.77 -4.58 -20.12
N LEU A 37 8.55 -5.85 -19.77
CA LEU A 37 7.22 -6.37 -19.44
C LEU A 37 6.64 -5.66 -18.21
N GLY A 38 7.43 -5.51 -17.14
CA GLY A 38 6.97 -4.89 -15.89
C GLY A 38 6.77 -3.38 -15.95
N LYS A 39 7.26 -2.69 -16.99
CA LYS A 39 7.00 -1.25 -17.20
C LYS A 39 5.60 -0.95 -17.73
N ASP A 40 4.90 -1.94 -18.27
CA ASP A 40 3.54 -1.79 -18.80
C ASP A 40 2.54 -2.55 -17.92
N ASP A 41 1.79 -1.80 -17.11
CA ASP A 41 0.82 -2.36 -16.17
C ASP A 41 -0.30 -3.17 -16.86
N ARG A 42 -0.51 -2.99 -18.18
CA ARG A 42 -1.48 -3.80 -18.94
C ARG A 42 -1.02 -5.23 -19.16
N LEU A 43 0.30 -5.48 -19.13
CA LEU A 43 0.87 -6.82 -19.22
C LEU A 43 0.96 -7.48 -17.85
N VAL A 44 1.49 -6.74 -16.87
CA VAL A 44 1.75 -7.25 -15.53
C VAL A 44 1.57 -6.13 -14.51
N MET A 45 0.71 -6.35 -13.51
CA MET A 45 0.57 -5.45 -12.37
C MET A 45 1.27 -5.99 -11.12
N HIS A 46 1.91 -5.10 -10.36
CA HIS A 46 2.26 -5.24 -8.94
C HIS A 46 2.95 -6.56 -8.52
N GLY A 47 3.77 -7.15 -9.40
CA GLY A 47 4.55 -8.36 -9.12
C GLY A 47 3.94 -9.68 -9.63
N GLY A 48 2.82 -9.60 -10.36
CA GLY A 48 2.30 -10.70 -11.18
C GLY A 48 3.27 -11.13 -12.29
N GLY A 49 2.90 -12.16 -13.05
CA GLY A 49 3.73 -12.71 -14.11
C GLY A 49 5.07 -13.29 -13.63
N ASN A 50 5.77 -13.93 -14.55
CA ASN A 50 7.00 -14.64 -14.24
C ASN A 50 7.87 -14.85 -15.48
N THR A 51 9.18 -14.84 -15.28
CA THR A 51 10.14 -14.92 -16.38
C THR A 51 11.27 -15.85 -15.99
N SER A 52 11.79 -16.59 -16.97
CA SER A 52 12.88 -17.51 -16.75
C SER A 52 13.83 -17.66 -17.91
N VAL A 53 15.06 -18.07 -17.61
CA VAL A 53 16.03 -18.53 -18.60
C VAL A 53 16.69 -19.83 -18.14
N LYS A 54 16.84 -20.78 -19.07
CA LYS A 54 17.62 -22.01 -18.88
C LYS A 54 19.09 -21.75 -19.21
N SER A 55 19.98 -22.17 -18.32
CA SER A 55 21.42 -21.95 -18.41
C SER A 55 22.21 -23.10 -17.76
N VAL A 56 23.54 -23.03 -17.84
CA VAL A 56 24.46 -23.92 -17.13
C VAL A 56 25.23 -23.09 -16.13
N LEU A 57 25.14 -23.45 -14.85
CA LEU A 57 25.84 -22.75 -13.77
C LEU A 57 26.94 -23.62 -13.19
N THR A 58 28.05 -22.98 -12.84
CA THR A 58 29.19 -23.59 -12.14
C THR A 58 29.27 -23.03 -10.73
N ASP A 59 29.39 -23.90 -9.71
CA ASP A 59 29.56 -23.45 -8.33
C ASP A 59 31.04 -23.16 -7.98
N PHE A 60 31.29 -22.66 -6.77
CA PHE A 60 32.63 -22.24 -6.34
C PHE A 60 33.65 -23.39 -6.20
N ILE A 61 33.20 -24.65 -6.22
CA ILE A 61 34.07 -25.85 -6.22
C ILE A 61 34.13 -26.54 -7.59
N GLY A 62 33.53 -25.95 -8.62
CA GLY A 62 33.58 -26.43 -9.99
C GLY A 62 32.53 -27.47 -10.36
N ASN A 63 31.48 -27.68 -9.55
CA ASN A 63 30.36 -28.51 -10.00
C ASN A 63 29.54 -27.77 -11.04
N HIS A 64 29.01 -28.49 -12.03
CA HIS A 64 28.15 -27.94 -13.07
C HIS A 64 26.73 -28.51 -12.95
N ALA A 65 25.72 -27.68 -13.20
CA ALA A 65 24.34 -28.16 -13.35
C ALA A 65 23.57 -27.36 -14.41
N ASN A 66 22.64 -28.05 -15.08
CA ASN A 66 21.59 -27.40 -15.84
C ASN A 66 20.62 -26.74 -14.85
N VAL A 67 20.50 -25.41 -14.94
CA VAL A 67 19.65 -24.62 -14.06
C VAL A 67 18.63 -23.82 -14.83
N ILE A 68 17.51 -23.55 -14.18
CA ILE A 68 16.57 -22.51 -14.58
C ILE A 68 16.71 -21.35 -13.60
N TYR A 69 17.06 -20.18 -14.12
CA TYR A 69 16.90 -18.92 -13.40
C TYR A 69 15.45 -18.50 -13.52
N ILE A 70 14.72 -18.54 -12.41
CA ILE A 70 13.31 -18.17 -12.33
C ILE A 70 13.16 -16.97 -11.40
N LYS A 71 12.34 -15.97 -11.78
CA LYS A 71 12.08 -14.82 -10.91
C LYS A 71 11.54 -15.30 -9.55
N ALA A 72 12.09 -14.78 -8.47
CA ALA A 72 11.63 -15.13 -7.14
C ALA A 72 10.17 -14.67 -6.88
N SER A 73 9.45 -15.41 -6.05
CA SER A 73 8.07 -15.08 -5.69
C SER A 73 7.99 -13.72 -4.98
N GLY A 74 7.03 -12.89 -5.40
CA GLY A 74 6.79 -11.55 -4.86
C GLY A 74 7.74 -10.45 -5.36
N VAL A 75 8.67 -10.75 -6.27
CA VAL A 75 9.53 -9.72 -6.89
C VAL A 75 8.82 -9.04 -8.06
N ASN A 76 8.89 -7.71 -8.10
CA ASN A 76 8.34 -6.87 -9.16
C ASN A 76 9.24 -6.91 -10.41
N LEU A 77 8.67 -7.28 -11.56
CA LEU A 77 9.35 -7.31 -12.86
C LEU A 77 9.90 -5.93 -13.28
N ALA A 78 9.21 -4.84 -12.96
CA ALA A 78 9.60 -3.47 -13.35
C ALA A 78 10.97 -3.06 -12.79
N SER A 79 11.32 -3.61 -11.63
CA SER A 79 12.53 -3.27 -10.86
C SER A 79 13.42 -4.48 -10.58
N VAL A 80 13.23 -5.60 -11.29
CA VAL A 80 13.95 -6.85 -11.01
C VAL A 80 15.43 -6.75 -11.35
N ASP A 81 16.26 -7.41 -10.54
CA ASP A 81 17.70 -7.51 -10.74
C ASP A 81 18.16 -8.96 -10.90
N ALA A 82 19.41 -9.18 -11.34
CA ALA A 82 19.94 -10.54 -11.57
C ALA A 82 19.91 -11.40 -10.29
N GLY A 83 20.19 -10.78 -9.12
CA GLY A 83 20.12 -11.45 -7.82
C GLY A 83 18.70 -11.87 -7.40
N ASP A 84 17.66 -11.33 -8.04
CA ASP A 84 16.27 -11.68 -7.76
C ASP A 84 15.79 -12.95 -8.48
N PHE A 85 16.65 -13.58 -9.30
CA PHE A 85 16.36 -14.85 -9.97
C PHE A 85 17.01 -16.02 -9.22
N THR A 86 16.20 -17.01 -8.85
CA THR A 86 16.67 -18.19 -8.11
C THR A 86 17.11 -19.28 -9.08
N PRO A 87 18.36 -19.79 -9.01
CA PRO A 87 18.82 -20.88 -9.86
C PRO A 87 18.38 -22.24 -9.32
N VAL A 88 17.47 -22.91 -10.01
CA VAL A 88 16.94 -24.24 -9.62
C VAL A 88 17.45 -25.31 -10.60
N ARG A 89 17.94 -26.45 -10.10
CA ARG A 89 18.38 -27.59 -10.93
C ARG A 89 17.20 -28.12 -11.77
N ILE A 90 17.38 -28.22 -13.09
CA ILE A 90 16.31 -28.65 -14.02
C ILE A 90 16.09 -30.16 -13.99
N ASP A 91 17.15 -30.95 -13.90
CA ASP A 91 17.06 -32.41 -14.08
C ASP A 91 16.11 -33.08 -13.06
N PRO A 92 16.12 -32.72 -11.77
CA PRO A 92 15.16 -33.23 -10.80
C PRO A 92 13.71 -32.84 -11.12
N LEU A 93 13.47 -31.64 -11.66
CA LEU A 93 12.13 -31.18 -12.07
C LEU A 93 11.61 -32.01 -13.25
N ARG A 94 12.46 -32.27 -14.25
CA ARG A 94 12.11 -33.14 -15.39
C ARG A 94 11.88 -34.59 -14.98
N LYS A 95 12.63 -35.09 -14.01
CA LYS A 95 12.37 -36.42 -13.44
C LYS A 95 10.99 -36.49 -12.78
N LEU A 96 10.58 -35.43 -12.05
CA LEU A 96 9.24 -35.35 -11.48
C LEU A 96 8.16 -35.40 -12.57
N GLN A 97 8.37 -34.72 -13.70
CA GLN A 97 7.49 -34.77 -14.86
C GLN A 97 7.37 -36.20 -15.43
N GLN A 98 8.50 -36.89 -15.64
CA GLN A 98 8.53 -38.25 -16.18
C GLN A 98 7.83 -39.25 -15.24
N MET A 99 8.01 -39.11 -13.93
CA MET A 99 7.31 -39.93 -12.93
C MET A 99 5.79 -39.72 -12.98
N TYR A 100 5.35 -38.49 -13.25
CA TYR A 100 3.93 -38.19 -13.46
C TYR A 100 3.42 -38.84 -14.76
N ALA A 101 4.10 -38.62 -15.88
CA ALA A 101 3.69 -39.15 -17.19
C ALA A 101 3.67 -40.69 -17.27
N SER A 102 4.53 -41.36 -16.50
CA SER A 102 4.61 -42.83 -16.43
C SER A 102 3.58 -43.48 -15.49
N GLY A 103 2.75 -42.69 -14.79
CA GLY A 103 1.74 -43.20 -13.87
C GLY A 103 2.31 -43.81 -12.57
N GLN A 104 3.59 -43.59 -12.26
CA GLN A 104 4.26 -44.15 -11.07
C GLN A 104 3.81 -43.50 -9.75
N ARG A 105 3.08 -42.38 -9.77
CA ARG A 105 2.26 -41.88 -8.65
C ARG A 105 0.81 -42.26 -8.91
N HIS A 106 0.26 -43.16 -8.10
CA HIS A 106 -1.02 -43.83 -8.35
C HIS A 106 -2.14 -43.24 -7.48
N SER A 107 -2.61 -42.03 -7.80
CA SER A 107 -4.00 -41.55 -7.67
C SER A 107 -4.06 -40.02 -7.77
N GLU A 108 -5.23 -39.47 -8.12
CA GLU A 108 -5.50 -38.02 -7.94
C GLU A 108 -5.31 -37.59 -6.47
N GLU A 109 -5.44 -38.52 -5.50
CA GLU A 109 -5.14 -38.31 -4.09
C GLU A 109 -3.62 -38.15 -3.83
N ASP A 110 -2.74 -38.97 -4.43
CA ASP A 110 -1.27 -38.84 -4.31
C ASP A 110 -0.74 -37.51 -4.90
N ILE A 111 -1.45 -36.95 -5.87
CA ILE A 111 -1.13 -35.66 -6.51
C ILE A 111 -1.64 -34.50 -5.65
N ARG A 112 -2.81 -34.64 -5.02
CA ARG A 112 -3.33 -33.72 -3.99
C ARG A 112 -2.45 -33.69 -2.73
N ASP A 113 -1.89 -34.84 -2.36
CA ASP A 113 -0.98 -35.00 -1.23
C ASP A 113 0.43 -34.49 -1.49
N PHE A 114 0.78 -34.10 -2.74
CA PHE A 114 1.97 -33.30 -2.99
C PHE A 114 1.73 -31.89 -2.46
N SER A 115 1.74 -31.79 -1.14
CA SER A 115 1.33 -30.59 -0.44
C SER A 115 2.19 -29.44 -0.93
N THR A 116 1.58 -28.26 -0.92
CA THR A 116 2.26 -26.99 -1.17
C THR A 116 3.62 -26.89 -0.46
N ARG A 117 3.70 -27.46 0.75
CA ARG A 117 4.90 -27.50 1.57
C ARG A 117 5.96 -28.45 0.99
N GLU A 118 5.59 -29.64 0.57
CA GLU A 118 6.51 -30.59 -0.07
C GLU A 118 7.04 -30.06 -1.40
N PHE A 119 6.18 -29.45 -2.21
CA PHE A 119 6.60 -28.81 -3.45
C PHE A 119 7.60 -27.68 -3.20
N LYS A 120 7.30 -26.80 -2.23
CA LYS A 120 8.21 -25.73 -1.82
C LYS A 120 9.55 -26.30 -1.36
N ASN A 121 9.54 -27.29 -0.47
CA ASN A 121 10.74 -27.96 0.01
C ASN A 121 11.54 -28.57 -1.15
N PHE A 122 10.86 -29.19 -2.12
CA PHE A 122 11.48 -29.74 -3.31
C PHE A 122 12.18 -28.65 -4.15
N LEU A 123 11.56 -27.49 -4.35
CA LEU A 123 12.23 -26.36 -5.03
C LEU A 123 13.45 -25.85 -4.25
N PHE A 124 13.34 -25.72 -2.92
CA PHE A 124 14.46 -25.29 -2.07
C PHE A 124 15.63 -26.29 -2.06
N LEU A 125 15.35 -27.59 -1.97
CA LEU A 125 16.36 -28.64 -2.04
C LEU A 125 17.11 -28.65 -3.38
N ASN A 126 16.45 -28.15 -4.44
CA ASN A 126 17.01 -28.08 -5.78
C ASN A 126 17.60 -26.71 -6.13
N LEU A 127 17.69 -25.77 -5.19
CA LEU A 127 18.51 -24.56 -5.39
C LEU A 127 19.96 -24.97 -5.63
N PHE A 128 20.53 -24.49 -6.73
CA PHE A 128 21.91 -24.81 -7.10
C PHE A 128 22.90 -23.99 -6.27
N THR A 129 22.63 -22.71 -6.08
CA THR A 129 23.40 -21.79 -5.24
C THR A 129 22.48 -20.95 -4.36
N LEU A 130 23.02 -20.49 -3.22
CA LEU A 130 22.37 -19.57 -2.29
C LEU A 130 23.26 -18.34 -2.14
N THR A 131 22.75 -17.15 -2.46
CA THR A 131 23.50 -15.89 -2.38
C THR A 131 23.08 -15.06 -1.17
N ASP A 132 23.95 -14.16 -0.70
CA ASP A 132 23.63 -13.22 0.38
C ASP A 132 22.42 -12.34 0.05
N HIS A 133 22.25 -11.97 -1.23
CA HIS A 133 21.07 -11.25 -1.71
C HIS A 133 19.78 -12.06 -1.52
N MET A 134 19.81 -13.36 -1.85
CA MET A 134 18.66 -14.25 -1.63
C MET A 134 18.34 -14.41 -0.15
N VAL A 135 19.35 -14.55 0.70
CA VAL A 135 19.16 -14.69 2.16
C VAL A 135 18.60 -13.40 2.76
N SER A 136 19.24 -12.26 2.50
CA SER A 136 18.85 -10.95 3.04
C SER A 136 17.44 -10.52 2.62
N ARG A 137 17.01 -10.86 1.40
CA ARG A 137 15.65 -10.58 0.90
C ARG A 137 14.66 -11.72 1.14
N SER A 138 15.09 -12.82 1.75
CA SER A 138 14.28 -14.03 1.96
C SER A 138 13.57 -14.47 0.67
N LEU A 139 14.33 -14.61 -0.42
CA LEU A 139 13.82 -15.00 -1.72
C LEU A 139 13.44 -16.48 -1.73
N SER A 140 12.38 -16.80 -2.46
CA SER A 140 11.93 -18.17 -2.70
C SER A 140 11.67 -18.39 -4.19
N PRO A 141 11.98 -19.57 -4.74
CA PRO A 141 11.59 -19.91 -6.11
C PRO A 141 10.10 -19.71 -6.35
N SER A 142 9.73 -19.33 -7.57
CA SER A 142 8.33 -19.18 -7.97
C SER A 142 7.61 -20.53 -7.97
N ILE A 143 6.30 -20.51 -7.71
CA ILE A 143 5.44 -21.70 -7.78
C ILE A 143 5.31 -22.22 -9.22
N GLU A 144 5.46 -21.34 -10.21
CA GLU A 144 5.37 -21.66 -11.64
C GLU A 144 6.69 -22.22 -12.18
N THR A 145 7.68 -22.50 -11.33
CA THR A 145 8.97 -23.06 -11.76
C THR A 145 8.79 -24.32 -12.62
N LEU A 146 7.80 -25.17 -12.31
CA LEU A 146 7.53 -26.38 -13.09
C LEU A 146 7.01 -26.07 -14.50
N LEU A 147 6.07 -25.13 -14.64
CA LEU A 147 5.56 -24.66 -15.94
C LEU A 147 6.72 -24.24 -16.84
N HIS A 148 7.64 -23.44 -16.29
CA HIS A 148 8.81 -22.97 -17.03
C HIS A 148 9.85 -24.08 -17.27
N ALA A 149 10.00 -25.06 -16.37
CA ALA A 149 10.96 -26.14 -16.53
C ALA A 149 10.54 -27.18 -17.58
N PHE A 150 9.23 -27.42 -17.75
CA PHE A 150 8.69 -28.47 -18.60
C PHE A 150 8.60 -28.07 -20.08
N LEU A 151 8.52 -26.76 -20.35
CA LEU A 151 8.66 -26.24 -21.71
C LEU A 151 10.14 -26.29 -22.14
N PRO A 152 10.48 -26.73 -23.36
CA PRO A 152 11.87 -26.98 -23.76
C PRO A 152 12.68 -25.70 -24.03
N HIS A 153 12.01 -24.59 -24.35
CA HIS A 153 12.61 -23.34 -24.80
C HIS A 153 13.55 -22.70 -23.79
N ARG A 154 14.54 -21.94 -24.28
CA ARG A 154 15.55 -21.29 -23.44
C ARG A 154 14.96 -20.17 -22.60
N TYR A 155 14.19 -19.27 -23.21
CA TYR A 155 13.52 -18.15 -22.54
C TYR A 155 12.02 -18.38 -22.49
N ILE A 156 11.41 -18.11 -21.33
CA ILE A 156 9.97 -18.23 -21.12
C ILE A 156 9.49 -17.00 -20.36
N MET A 157 8.42 -16.39 -20.86
CA MET A 157 7.80 -15.20 -20.29
C MET A 157 6.32 -15.47 -20.10
N HIS A 158 5.85 -15.23 -18.88
CA HIS A 158 4.47 -15.39 -18.48
C HIS A 158 3.94 -14.05 -17.97
N THR A 159 2.81 -13.60 -18.52
CA THR A 159 2.14 -12.36 -18.10
C THR A 159 0.68 -12.62 -17.76
N HIS A 160 0.12 -11.79 -16.89
CA HIS A 160 -1.31 -11.75 -16.56
C HIS A 160 -1.98 -10.61 -17.34
N SER A 161 -1.72 -10.56 -18.66
CA SER A 161 -2.20 -9.48 -19.52
C SER A 161 -3.70 -9.27 -19.34
N LEU A 162 -4.08 -8.03 -19.04
CA LEU A 162 -5.47 -7.64 -18.81
C LEU A 162 -6.32 -7.97 -20.04
N ALA A 163 -5.78 -7.69 -21.23
CA ALA A 163 -6.45 -7.94 -22.50
C ALA A 163 -6.73 -9.43 -22.72
N LEU A 164 -5.77 -10.31 -22.40
CA LEU A 164 -6.01 -11.75 -22.49
C LEU A 164 -7.10 -12.19 -21.52
N LEU A 165 -7.05 -11.70 -20.29
CA LEU A 165 -8.03 -12.07 -19.27
C LEU A 165 -9.44 -11.56 -19.60
N THR A 166 -9.56 -10.40 -20.26
CA THR A 166 -10.83 -9.93 -20.83
C THR A 166 -11.46 -10.96 -21.77
N LEU A 167 -10.68 -11.62 -22.64
CA LEU A 167 -11.22 -12.64 -23.56
C LEU A 167 -11.34 -14.03 -22.90
N SER A 168 -10.34 -14.45 -22.14
CA SER A 168 -10.27 -15.81 -21.59
C SER A 168 -11.18 -16.04 -20.38
N ASN A 169 -11.50 -14.99 -19.61
CA ASN A 169 -12.46 -15.07 -18.50
C ASN A 169 -13.89 -14.90 -19.00
N GLN A 170 -14.28 -15.75 -19.96
CA GLN A 170 -15.63 -15.79 -20.52
C GLN A 170 -16.06 -17.23 -20.75
N THR A 171 -17.37 -17.46 -20.80
CA THR A 171 -17.95 -18.80 -21.01
C THR A 171 -17.45 -19.48 -22.29
N ASP A 172 -17.08 -18.70 -23.31
CA ASP A 172 -16.55 -19.16 -24.60
C ASP A 172 -15.13 -18.62 -24.87
N GLY A 173 -14.37 -18.32 -23.81
CA GLY A 173 -13.04 -17.71 -23.90
C GLY A 173 -12.04 -18.48 -24.78
N ALA A 174 -12.15 -19.81 -24.84
CA ALA A 174 -11.35 -20.63 -25.75
C ALA A 174 -11.55 -20.29 -27.24
N ARG A 175 -12.80 -20.04 -27.64
CA ARG A 175 -13.14 -19.61 -28.99
C ARG A 175 -12.62 -18.20 -29.25
N LEU A 176 -12.88 -17.27 -28.33
CA LEU A 176 -12.47 -15.87 -28.46
C LEU A 176 -10.94 -15.71 -28.57
N CYS A 177 -10.19 -16.42 -27.72
CA CYS A 177 -8.73 -16.43 -27.79
C CYS A 177 -8.22 -17.03 -29.10
N ARG A 178 -8.86 -18.09 -29.62
CA ARG A 178 -8.49 -18.69 -30.91
C ARG A 178 -8.77 -17.74 -32.07
N GLU A 179 -9.87 -17.00 -32.03
CA GLU A 179 -10.20 -16.00 -33.05
C GLU A 179 -9.17 -14.86 -33.10
N ALA A 180 -8.69 -14.41 -31.94
CA ALA A 180 -7.69 -13.35 -31.86
C ALA A 180 -6.28 -13.85 -32.26
N LEU A 181 -5.84 -14.97 -31.69
CA LEU A 181 -4.45 -15.44 -31.77
C LEU A 181 -4.20 -16.49 -32.85
N GLY A 182 -5.24 -17.11 -33.39
CA GLY A 182 -5.14 -18.23 -34.34
C GLY A 182 -4.52 -19.48 -33.72
N ASP A 183 -4.15 -20.43 -34.57
CA ASP A 183 -3.59 -21.72 -34.14
C ASP A 183 -2.09 -21.67 -33.79
N GLY A 184 -1.46 -20.49 -33.94
CA GLY A 184 -0.08 -20.25 -33.50
C GLY A 184 0.07 -20.18 -31.98
N TYR A 185 -1.03 -20.13 -31.22
CA TYR A 185 -1.02 -20.18 -29.76
C TYR A 185 -1.81 -21.39 -29.28
N GLY A 186 -1.14 -22.30 -28.57
CA GLY A 186 -1.80 -23.42 -27.92
C GLY A 186 -2.72 -22.96 -26.79
N GLN A 187 -3.65 -23.80 -26.37
CA GLN A 187 -4.60 -23.46 -25.30
C GLN A 187 -4.58 -24.53 -24.22
N ALA A 188 -4.48 -24.09 -22.96
CA ALA A 188 -4.60 -24.92 -21.78
C ALA A 188 -5.84 -24.48 -20.97
N PRO A 189 -6.75 -25.40 -20.60
CA PRO A 189 -7.90 -25.07 -19.76
C PRO A 189 -7.45 -24.63 -18.36
N TYR A 190 -8.33 -23.92 -17.66
CA TYR A 190 -8.06 -23.54 -16.29
C TYR A 190 -7.97 -24.77 -15.38
N ILE A 191 -6.86 -24.87 -14.66
CA ILE A 191 -6.67 -25.71 -13.49
C ILE A 191 -5.83 -24.94 -12.49
N GLN A 192 -5.90 -25.32 -11.22
CA GLN A 192 -5.07 -24.74 -10.17
C GLN A 192 -3.57 -24.76 -10.55
N PRO A 193 -2.85 -23.62 -10.41
CA PRO A 193 -1.42 -23.56 -10.71
C PRO A 193 -0.60 -24.58 -9.89
N GLY A 194 0.32 -25.26 -10.57
CA GLY A 194 1.14 -26.31 -9.96
C GLY A 194 1.56 -27.37 -10.98
N LEU A 195 1.78 -28.60 -10.50
CA LEU A 195 2.22 -29.71 -11.33
C LEU A 195 1.22 -30.05 -12.45
N GLY A 196 -0.08 -30.04 -12.16
CA GLY A 196 -1.13 -30.33 -13.14
C GLY A 196 -1.14 -29.34 -14.31
N LEU A 197 -1.12 -28.04 -14.01
CA LEU A 197 -1.04 -26.99 -15.04
C LEU A 197 0.25 -27.10 -15.86
N ALA A 198 1.39 -27.36 -15.22
CA ALA A 198 2.67 -27.50 -15.90
C ALA A 198 2.66 -28.67 -16.91
N ASN A 199 2.01 -29.79 -16.56
CA ASN A 199 1.84 -30.92 -17.46
C ASN A 199 0.89 -30.59 -18.62
N LEU A 200 -0.26 -29.95 -18.36
CA LEU A 200 -1.17 -29.54 -19.43
C LEU A 200 -0.51 -28.58 -20.43
N ALA A 201 0.30 -27.64 -19.94
CA ALA A 201 1.06 -26.73 -20.80
C ALA A 201 2.10 -27.47 -21.65
N HIS A 202 2.77 -28.47 -21.06
CA HIS A 202 3.70 -29.34 -21.79
C HIS A 202 2.98 -30.17 -22.86
N ASP A 203 1.87 -30.82 -22.51
CA ASP A 203 1.09 -31.65 -23.43
C ASP A 203 0.54 -30.82 -24.60
N ALA A 204 0.10 -29.58 -24.34
CA ALA A 204 -0.33 -28.65 -25.38
C ALA A 204 0.79 -28.28 -26.35
N TYR A 205 2.02 -28.14 -25.85
CA TYR A 205 3.20 -27.93 -26.69
C TYR A 205 3.60 -29.20 -27.47
N GLU A 206 3.63 -30.37 -26.83
CA GLU A 206 3.98 -31.63 -27.50
C GLU A 206 2.98 -31.99 -28.61
N ALA A 207 1.70 -31.66 -28.43
CA ALA A 207 0.67 -31.85 -29.46
C ALA A 207 0.89 -30.98 -30.71
N ASN A 208 1.51 -29.80 -30.56
CA ASN A 208 1.88 -28.94 -31.67
C ASN A 208 3.16 -28.14 -31.36
N PRO A 209 4.36 -28.69 -31.65
CA PRO A 209 5.62 -28.00 -31.34
C PRO A 209 5.89 -26.71 -32.14
N SER A 210 4.99 -26.35 -33.08
CA SER A 210 5.10 -25.11 -33.87
C SER A 210 4.44 -23.89 -33.23
N ILE A 211 3.77 -24.06 -32.10
CA ILE A 211 3.16 -22.93 -31.38
C ILE A 211 4.23 -21.94 -30.90
N GLU A 212 3.88 -20.67 -30.87
CA GLU A 212 4.73 -19.54 -30.45
C GLU A 212 4.44 -19.11 -29.00
N GLY A 213 3.31 -19.56 -28.46
CA GLY A 213 2.89 -19.30 -27.10
C GLY A 213 1.72 -20.19 -26.66
N LEU A 214 1.33 -20.04 -25.41
CA LEU A 214 0.26 -20.77 -24.75
C LEU A 214 -0.68 -19.80 -24.03
N VAL A 215 -1.97 -19.92 -24.33
CA VAL A 215 -3.05 -19.30 -23.55
C VAL A 215 -3.41 -20.23 -22.42
N MET A 216 -3.15 -19.79 -21.18
CA MET A 216 -3.66 -20.44 -19.98
C MET A 216 -4.96 -19.73 -19.58
N HIS A 217 -6.10 -20.36 -19.86
CA HIS A 217 -7.41 -19.76 -19.62
C HIS A 217 -7.59 -19.37 -18.16
N LYS A 218 -8.13 -18.16 -17.92
CA LYS A 218 -8.32 -17.59 -16.58
C LYS A 218 -7.04 -17.41 -15.76
N HIS A 219 -5.88 -17.38 -16.41
CA HIS A 219 -4.58 -17.23 -15.75
C HIS A 219 -3.64 -16.28 -16.45
N GLY A 220 -3.30 -16.51 -17.73
CA GLY A 220 -2.43 -15.60 -18.47
C GLY A 220 -1.79 -16.17 -19.73
N LEU A 221 -0.91 -15.36 -20.34
CA LEU A 221 -0.25 -15.67 -21.60
C LEU A 221 1.17 -16.15 -21.30
N VAL A 222 1.61 -17.21 -21.97
CA VAL A 222 3.00 -17.66 -21.95
C VAL A 222 3.56 -17.56 -23.34
N THR A 223 4.71 -16.92 -23.50
CA THR A 223 5.49 -16.93 -24.74
C THR A 223 6.89 -17.43 -24.45
N PHE A 224 7.53 -17.95 -25.48
CA PHE A 224 8.83 -18.56 -25.36
C PHE A 224 9.66 -18.35 -26.63
N GLY A 225 10.98 -18.52 -26.51
CA GLY A 225 11.91 -18.32 -27.62
C GLY A 225 13.33 -18.73 -27.28
N ASP A 226 14.19 -18.73 -28.30
CA ASP A 226 15.61 -19.02 -28.18
C ASP A 226 16.41 -17.80 -27.71
N SER A 227 15.84 -16.60 -27.88
CA SER A 227 16.33 -15.34 -27.33
C SER A 227 15.28 -14.65 -26.45
N ALA A 228 15.72 -13.80 -25.53
CA ALA A 228 14.80 -12.97 -24.74
C ALA A 228 13.96 -12.05 -25.63
N ARG A 229 14.56 -11.53 -26.70
CA ARG A 229 13.87 -10.67 -27.67
C ARG A 229 12.71 -11.38 -28.34
N GLU A 230 12.94 -12.58 -28.85
CA GLU A 230 11.91 -13.36 -29.55
C GLU A 230 10.71 -13.66 -28.63
N ALA A 231 10.98 -14.09 -27.38
CA ALA A 231 9.92 -14.34 -26.41
C ALA A 231 9.14 -13.05 -26.06
N TYR A 232 9.83 -11.91 -25.96
CA TYR A 232 9.21 -10.59 -25.71
C TYR A 232 8.38 -10.11 -26.91
N ASP A 233 8.92 -10.17 -28.13
CA ASP A 233 8.25 -9.74 -29.35
C ASP A 233 6.95 -10.53 -29.54
N ARG A 234 6.98 -11.86 -29.35
CA ARG A 234 5.78 -12.72 -29.36
C ARG A 234 4.75 -12.34 -28.30
N MET A 235 5.17 -11.88 -27.12
CA MET A 235 4.26 -11.43 -26.06
C MET A 235 3.52 -10.17 -26.51
N ILE A 236 4.27 -9.19 -27.03
CA ILE A 236 3.72 -7.92 -27.49
C ILE A 236 2.77 -8.14 -28.68
N ASP A 237 3.17 -8.97 -29.64
CA ASP A 237 2.34 -9.27 -30.82
C ASP A 237 1.07 -10.02 -30.45
N GLY A 238 1.16 -11.01 -29.56
CA GLY A 238 0.00 -11.73 -29.05
C GLY A 238 -0.99 -10.80 -28.35
N VAL A 239 -0.51 -9.95 -27.44
CA VAL A 239 -1.36 -8.99 -26.72
C VAL A 239 -1.94 -7.93 -27.66
N ASN A 240 -1.19 -7.43 -28.65
CA ASN A 240 -1.70 -6.51 -29.68
C ASN A 240 -2.91 -7.07 -30.42
N ARG A 241 -2.82 -8.33 -30.87
CA ARG A 241 -3.92 -8.99 -31.60
C ARG A 241 -5.17 -9.14 -30.74
N ILE A 242 -4.99 -9.38 -29.44
CA ILE A 242 -6.09 -9.44 -28.48
C ILE A 242 -6.69 -8.04 -28.27
N GLU A 243 -5.87 -7.00 -28.06
CA GLU A 243 -6.32 -5.61 -27.93
C GLU A 243 -7.12 -5.17 -29.18
N GLU A 244 -6.66 -5.50 -30.39
CA GLU A 244 -7.37 -5.22 -31.65
C GLU A 244 -8.73 -5.94 -31.72
N ARG A 245 -8.79 -7.19 -31.27
CA ARG A 245 -10.05 -7.95 -31.21
C ARG A 245 -11.04 -7.36 -30.19
N ILE A 246 -10.57 -6.83 -29.07
CA ILE A 246 -11.40 -6.13 -28.08
C ILE A 246 -11.90 -4.80 -28.66
N ALA A 247 -11.00 -4.01 -29.26
CA ALA A 247 -11.33 -2.69 -29.82
C ALA A 247 -12.31 -2.75 -31.00
N SER A 248 -12.32 -3.85 -31.75
CA SER A 248 -13.26 -4.09 -32.85
C SER A 248 -14.64 -4.59 -32.42
N ALA A 249 -14.83 -4.93 -31.14
CA ALA A 249 -16.12 -5.38 -30.63
C ALA A 249 -17.12 -4.21 -30.48
N GLU A 250 -18.38 -4.47 -30.80
CA GLU A 250 -19.46 -3.51 -30.56
C GLU A 250 -19.73 -3.40 -29.06
N ARG A 251 -19.71 -2.18 -28.52
CA ARG A 251 -19.93 -1.97 -27.07
C ARG A 251 -21.41 -2.09 -26.74
N LYS A 252 -21.72 -3.00 -25.82
CA LYS A 252 -23.09 -3.16 -25.30
C LYS A 252 -23.44 -1.97 -24.41
N ALA A 253 -24.65 -1.43 -24.60
CA ALA A 253 -25.19 -0.43 -23.68
C ALA A 253 -25.71 -1.12 -22.40
N PHE A 254 -25.31 -0.61 -21.24
CA PHE A 254 -25.81 -1.06 -19.95
C PHE A 254 -26.91 -0.13 -19.45
N ALA A 255 -27.90 -0.69 -18.74
CA ALA A 255 -28.90 0.12 -18.06
C ALA A 255 -28.23 0.97 -16.98
N VAL A 256 -28.65 2.23 -16.87
CA VAL A 256 -28.05 3.21 -15.95
C VAL A 256 -28.92 3.36 -14.70
N ALA A 257 -28.30 3.30 -13.53
CA ALA A 257 -28.91 3.57 -12.23
C ALA A 257 -29.28 5.05 -12.09
N GLU A 258 -30.36 5.32 -11.35
CA GLU A 258 -30.71 6.69 -10.94
C GLU A 258 -29.70 7.19 -9.90
N MET A 259 -29.24 8.43 -10.06
CA MET A 259 -28.22 9.05 -9.21
C MET A 259 -28.78 10.29 -8.51
N PRO A 260 -28.30 10.63 -7.31
CA PRO A 260 -28.61 11.89 -6.65
C PRO A 260 -28.30 13.09 -7.57
N SER A 261 -29.04 14.19 -7.40
CA SER A 261 -28.83 15.41 -8.17
C SER A 261 -27.45 16.03 -7.97
N GLN A 262 -26.89 15.85 -6.77
CA GLN A 262 -25.54 16.28 -6.44
C GLN A 262 -24.82 15.21 -5.63
N ILE A 263 -23.75 14.67 -6.21
CA ILE A 263 -22.86 13.71 -5.54
C ILE A 263 -21.97 14.46 -4.55
N ALA A 264 -21.84 13.94 -3.32
CA ALA A 264 -20.95 14.48 -2.30
C ALA A 264 -19.48 14.39 -2.73
N SER A 265 -18.64 15.32 -2.25
CA SER A 265 -17.23 15.36 -2.64
C SER A 265 -16.39 14.28 -1.95
N VAL A 266 -15.22 13.98 -2.51
CA VAL A 266 -14.30 12.95 -2.01
C VAL A 266 -13.91 13.23 -0.54
N GLU A 267 -13.56 14.47 -0.19
CA GLU A 267 -13.22 14.81 1.20
C GLU A 267 -14.39 14.70 2.20
N GLN A 268 -15.64 14.67 1.72
CA GLN A 268 -16.80 14.39 2.57
C GLN A 268 -17.02 12.89 2.76
N VAL A 269 -16.89 12.13 1.67
CA VAL A 269 -17.20 10.69 1.60
C VAL A 269 -16.09 9.81 2.16
N ALA A 270 -14.83 10.12 1.85
CA ALA A 270 -13.71 9.25 2.16
C ALA A 270 -13.55 8.96 3.67
N PRO A 271 -13.69 9.94 4.59
CA PRO A 271 -13.65 9.67 6.03
C PRO A 271 -14.77 8.74 6.51
N ILE A 272 -15.95 8.84 5.90
CA ILE A 272 -17.11 8.00 6.23
C ILE A 272 -16.84 6.55 5.80
N VAL A 273 -16.37 6.35 4.56
CA VAL A 273 -15.99 5.03 4.03
C VAL A 273 -14.87 4.41 4.87
N ARG A 274 -13.80 5.18 5.13
CA ARG A 274 -12.66 4.76 5.95
C ARG A 274 -13.10 4.31 7.34
N GLY A 275 -13.98 5.07 7.97
CA GLY A 275 -14.55 4.77 9.27
C GLY A 275 -15.40 3.50 9.27
N ALA A 276 -16.27 3.33 8.28
CA ALA A 276 -17.12 2.15 8.14
C ALA A 276 -16.30 0.87 7.91
N CYS A 277 -15.18 0.95 7.19
CA CYS A 277 -14.28 -0.18 6.95
C CYS A 277 -13.23 -0.39 8.05
N SER A 278 -13.23 0.40 9.13
CA SER A 278 -12.35 0.19 10.28
C SER A 278 -13.02 -0.72 11.31
N PHE A 279 -12.23 -1.53 12.02
CA PHE A 279 -12.76 -2.47 13.01
C PHE A 279 -11.94 -2.44 14.29
N GLU A 280 -12.58 -2.73 15.43
CA GLU A 280 -11.87 -2.83 16.71
C GLU A 280 -10.98 -4.07 16.70
N LYS A 281 -9.70 -3.91 17.06
CA LYS A 281 -8.77 -5.03 17.20
C LYS A 281 -9.24 -5.99 18.29
N THR A 282 -9.76 -5.42 19.37
CA THR A 282 -10.40 -6.13 20.48
C THR A 282 -11.77 -5.50 20.73
N PRO A 283 -12.88 -6.27 20.64
CA PRO A 283 -14.22 -5.75 20.88
C PRO A 283 -14.35 -5.07 22.26
N GLY A 284 -14.85 -3.84 22.27
CA GLY A 284 -15.09 -3.03 23.47
C GLY A 284 -13.90 -2.16 23.90
N GLU A 285 -12.70 -2.35 23.33
CA GLU A 285 -11.52 -1.55 23.68
C GLU A 285 -11.44 -0.22 22.92
N LYS A 286 -12.22 -0.06 21.85
CA LYS A 286 -12.21 1.14 20.98
C LYS A 286 -10.82 1.45 20.38
N ASP A 287 -9.94 0.46 20.29
CA ASP A 287 -8.71 0.52 19.50
C ASP A 287 -8.98 -0.05 18.10
N TYR A 288 -9.05 0.83 17.11
CA TYR A 288 -9.43 0.47 15.74
C TYR A 288 -8.18 0.16 14.89
N GLN A 289 -8.21 -0.97 14.18
CA GLN A 289 -7.43 -1.11 12.95
C GLN A 289 -8.12 -0.30 11.85
N SER A 290 -7.38 0.67 11.31
CA SER A 290 -7.85 1.54 10.22
C SER A 290 -7.07 1.24 8.95
N PHE A 291 -7.54 1.81 7.85
CA PHE A 291 -6.91 1.69 6.53
C PHE A 291 -6.60 3.08 5.97
N VAL A 292 -5.62 3.14 5.08
CA VAL A 292 -5.41 4.27 4.18
C VAL A 292 -6.24 4.03 2.93
N LEU A 293 -6.90 5.07 2.42
CA LEU A 293 -7.64 5.01 1.18
C LEU A 293 -6.84 5.62 0.02
N GLU A 294 -6.90 4.98 -1.14
CA GLU A 294 -6.49 5.56 -2.41
C GLU A 294 -7.73 5.72 -3.31
N PHE A 295 -8.01 6.94 -3.76
CA PHE A 295 -9.14 7.24 -4.63
C PHE A 295 -8.77 7.15 -6.12
N ARG A 296 -9.67 6.60 -6.94
CA ARG A 296 -9.59 6.59 -8.40
C ARG A 296 -10.91 7.00 -9.02
N THR A 297 -10.82 7.77 -10.09
CA THR A 297 -11.97 8.14 -10.93
C THR A 297 -11.51 8.36 -12.36
N SER A 298 -12.26 7.80 -13.30
CA SER A 298 -12.05 7.94 -14.74
C SER A 298 -13.40 7.80 -15.45
N PRO A 299 -13.56 8.31 -16.68
CA PRO A 299 -14.84 8.20 -17.40
C PRO A 299 -15.33 6.76 -17.52
N ALA A 300 -14.44 5.82 -17.87
CA ALA A 300 -14.77 4.39 -17.98
C ALA A 300 -15.20 3.79 -16.63
N LEU A 301 -14.52 4.17 -15.54
CA LEU A 301 -14.92 3.74 -14.20
C LEU A 301 -16.29 4.33 -13.81
N LEU A 302 -16.58 5.59 -14.14
CA LEU A 302 -17.89 6.18 -13.88
C LEU A 302 -19.01 5.50 -14.68
N ASP A 303 -18.73 5.04 -15.89
CA ASP A 303 -19.68 4.25 -16.69
C ASP A 303 -19.94 2.89 -16.06
N TYR A 304 -18.90 2.20 -15.57
CA TYR A 304 -19.03 0.97 -14.78
C TYR A 304 -19.89 1.20 -13.52
N LEU A 305 -19.60 2.25 -12.76
CA LEU A 305 -20.27 2.57 -11.50
C LEU A 305 -21.73 3.02 -11.66
N LYS A 306 -22.16 3.31 -12.89
CA LYS A 306 -23.54 3.69 -13.21
C LYS A 306 -24.42 2.52 -13.61
N ILE A 307 -23.88 1.30 -13.72
CA ILE A 307 -24.67 0.12 -14.07
C ILE A 307 -25.81 -0.07 -13.05
N ALA A 308 -27.04 -0.23 -13.54
CA ALA A 308 -28.25 -0.38 -12.72
C ALA A 308 -28.17 -1.53 -11.70
N ASP A 309 -27.53 -2.64 -12.07
CA ASP A 309 -27.28 -3.80 -11.22
C ASP A 309 -25.78 -3.97 -10.91
N LEU A 310 -25.13 -2.88 -10.48
CA LEU A 310 -23.71 -2.86 -10.15
C LEU A 310 -23.34 -3.91 -9.09
N GLU A 311 -24.21 -4.18 -8.11
CA GLU A 311 -23.92 -5.16 -7.06
C GLU A 311 -23.81 -6.58 -7.64
N ALA A 312 -24.74 -7.02 -8.48
CA ALA A 312 -24.61 -8.33 -9.13
C ALA A 312 -23.41 -8.38 -10.07
N PHE A 313 -23.15 -7.29 -10.81
CA PHE A 313 -22.02 -7.20 -11.72
C PHE A 313 -20.67 -7.32 -11.00
N ALA A 314 -20.52 -6.60 -9.89
CA ALA A 314 -19.32 -6.62 -9.06
C ALA A 314 -19.10 -7.97 -8.35
N LYS A 315 -20.18 -8.72 -8.06
CA LYS A 315 -20.13 -10.05 -7.42
C LYS A 315 -19.81 -11.20 -8.39
N LYS A 316 -19.63 -10.95 -9.70
CA LYS A 316 -19.25 -12.00 -10.68
C LYS A 316 -17.87 -12.61 -10.43
N GLY A 317 -17.05 -11.98 -9.58
CA GLY A 317 -15.79 -12.54 -9.08
C GLY A 317 -14.55 -11.85 -9.65
N ALA A 318 -13.40 -12.39 -9.27
CA ALA A 318 -12.09 -11.84 -9.55
C ALA A 318 -11.61 -12.12 -10.98
N MET A 319 -10.83 -11.20 -11.56
CA MET A 319 -10.25 -11.42 -12.88
C MET A 319 -8.88 -12.11 -12.86
N THR A 320 -8.11 -11.92 -11.79
CA THR A 320 -6.77 -12.48 -11.60
C THR A 320 -6.63 -13.13 -10.22
N PRO A 321 -5.66 -14.05 -10.03
CA PRO A 321 -5.25 -14.47 -8.70
C PRO A 321 -4.82 -13.29 -7.81
N ASP A 322 -4.11 -12.29 -8.38
CA ASP A 322 -3.69 -11.08 -7.67
C ASP A 322 -4.89 -10.28 -7.11
N PHE A 323 -6.00 -10.22 -7.85
CA PHE A 323 -7.26 -9.65 -7.35
C PHE A 323 -7.74 -10.40 -6.10
N ILE A 324 -7.79 -11.73 -6.15
CA ILE A 324 -8.26 -12.53 -5.01
C ILE A 324 -7.42 -12.27 -3.76
N ILE A 325 -6.10 -12.32 -3.88
CA ILE A 325 -5.20 -12.24 -2.72
C ILE A 325 -5.04 -10.82 -2.17
N ARG A 326 -5.29 -9.78 -2.98
CA ARG A 326 -5.10 -8.36 -2.61
C ARG A 326 -6.40 -7.65 -2.32
N THR A 327 -7.45 -7.93 -3.09
CA THR A 327 -8.75 -7.27 -3.01
C THR A 327 -9.87 -8.13 -2.44
N LYS A 328 -9.61 -9.42 -2.15
CA LYS A 328 -10.61 -10.46 -1.84
C LYS A 328 -11.45 -10.83 -3.06
N ASN A 329 -12.47 -11.67 -2.87
CA ASN A 329 -13.25 -12.26 -3.97
C ASN A 329 -14.11 -11.25 -4.75
N HIS A 330 -14.59 -10.20 -4.10
CA HIS A 330 -15.37 -9.15 -4.74
C HIS A 330 -15.26 -7.83 -3.95
N PRO A 331 -15.47 -6.67 -4.60
CA PRO A 331 -15.49 -5.38 -3.92
C PRO A 331 -16.81 -5.19 -3.14
N LEU A 332 -16.83 -4.17 -2.28
CA LEU A 332 -18.06 -3.65 -1.68
C LEU A 332 -18.68 -2.60 -2.61
N VAL A 333 -19.99 -2.67 -2.84
CA VAL A 333 -20.74 -1.59 -3.50
C VAL A 333 -21.42 -0.72 -2.45
N ALA A 334 -21.03 0.54 -2.38
CA ALA A 334 -21.63 1.56 -1.53
C ALA A 334 -22.93 2.11 -2.15
N PRO A 335 -23.83 2.71 -1.36
CA PRO A 335 -24.89 3.57 -1.90
C PRO A 335 -24.29 4.79 -2.60
N ALA A 336 -25.04 5.43 -3.50
CA ALA A 336 -24.64 6.72 -4.07
C ALA A 336 -24.65 7.80 -2.96
N PRO A 337 -23.58 8.60 -2.79
CA PRO A 337 -23.51 9.58 -1.71
C PRO A 337 -24.20 10.88 -2.10
N ASP A 338 -25.42 11.09 -1.60
CA ASP A 338 -26.15 12.35 -1.75
C ASP A 338 -25.48 13.45 -0.90
N ALA A 339 -25.11 14.56 -1.54
CA ALA A 339 -24.53 15.72 -0.86
C ALA A 339 -25.48 16.35 0.18
N ALA A 340 -26.79 16.14 0.04
CA ALA A 340 -27.80 16.62 0.97
C ALA A 340 -27.99 15.71 2.21
N ASP A 341 -27.56 14.44 2.17
CA ASP A 341 -27.77 13.45 3.24
C ASP A 341 -26.53 12.57 3.52
N LEU A 342 -25.49 13.19 4.06
CA LEU A 342 -24.27 12.49 4.46
C LEU A 342 -24.47 11.55 5.66
N ASP A 343 -25.43 11.83 6.53
CA ASP A 343 -25.72 10.99 7.69
C ASP A 343 -26.44 9.70 7.26
N GLY A 344 -27.38 9.79 6.32
CA GLY A 344 -28.00 8.64 5.67
C GLY A 344 -26.97 7.79 4.92
N PHE A 345 -26.08 8.43 4.15
CA PHE A 345 -24.95 7.73 3.51
C PHE A 345 -24.08 6.99 4.54
N ARG A 346 -23.74 7.64 5.66
CA ARG A 346 -22.94 7.04 6.75
C ARG A 346 -23.60 5.84 7.40
N ALA A 347 -24.91 5.89 7.64
CA ALA A 347 -25.65 4.75 8.17
C ALA A 347 -25.67 3.59 7.16
N ALA A 348 -26.01 3.88 5.91
CA ALA A 348 -26.14 2.87 4.87
C ALA A 348 -24.81 2.18 4.53
N ILE A 349 -23.68 2.90 4.47
CA ILE A 349 -22.38 2.24 4.20
C ILE A 349 -21.94 1.33 5.34
N ARG A 350 -22.26 1.67 6.61
CA ARG A 350 -21.97 0.80 7.77
C ARG A 350 -22.74 -0.51 7.67
N GLU A 351 -24.04 -0.44 7.38
CA GLU A 351 -24.87 -1.63 7.14
C GLU A 351 -24.31 -2.49 6.00
N ARG A 352 -23.85 -1.86 4.90
CA ARG A 352 -23.26 -2.58 3.76
C ARG A 352 -21.94 -3.27 4.13
N VAL A 353 -21.09 -2.65 4.95
CA VAL A 353 -19.85 -3.27 5.45
C VAL A 353 -20.14 -4.43 6.41
N GLU A 354 -21.13 -4.27 7.30
CA GLU A 354 -21.57 -5.34 8.22
C GLU A 354 -22.06 -6.55 7.43
N ARG A 355 -22.95 -6.35 6.45
CA ARG A 355 -23.43 -7.40 5.57
C ARG A 355 -22.32 -8.06 4.76
N PHE A 356 -21.38 -7.29 4.20
CA PHE A 356 -20.21 -7.84 3.51
C PHE A 356 -19.38 -8.73 4.44
N THR A 357 -19.21 -8.31 5.69
CA THR A 357 -18.45 -9.05 6.71
C THR A 357 -19.13 -10.37 7.08
N GLU A 358 -20.46 -10.38 7.18
CA GLU A 358 -21.26 -11.58 7.41
C GLU A 358 -21.21 -12.54 6.21
N GLU A 359 -21.39 -12.02 5.00
CA GLU A 359 -21.27 -12.77 3.74
C GLU A 359 -19.88 -13.43 3.64
N TYR A 360 -18.82 -12.70 3.97
CA TYR A 360 -17.45 -13.20 3.95
C TYR A 360 -17.21 -14.31 4.99
N ARG A 361 -17.77 -14.18 6.21
CA ARG A 361 -17.69 -15.24 7.23
C ARG A 361 -18.41 -16.51 6.77
N ALA A 362 -19.62 -16.37 6.23
CA ALA A 362 -20.38 -17.50 5.71
C ALA A 362 -19.68 -18.16 4.51
N TYR A 363 -19.04 -17.37 3.64
CA TYR A 363 -18.16 -17.85 2.59
C TYR A 363 -16.99 -18.66 3.16
N PHE A 364 -16.29 -18.12 4.15
CA PHE A 364 -15.15 -18.78 4.78
C PHE A 364 -15.53 -20.13 5.39
N GLU A 365 -16.58 -20.18 6.20
CA GLU A 365 -17.05 -21.41 6.86
C GLU A 365 -17.47 -22.48 5.84
N ARG A 366 -18.24 -22.07 4.82
CA ARG A 366 -18.70 -22.97 3.75
C ARG A 366 -17.53 -23.56 2.97
N GLN A 367 -16.57 -22.71 2.57
CA GLN A 367 -15.46 -23.15 1.72
C GLN A 367 -14.37 -23.88 2.51
N GLN A 368 -14.13 -23.54 3.77
CA GLN A 368 -13.28 -24.33 4.66
C GLN A 368 -13.81 -25.76 4.81
N ALA A 369 -15.13 -25.92 5.02
CA ALA A 369 -15.75 -27.24 5.08
C ALA A 369 -15.69 -27.99 3.74
N ALA A 370 -15.88 -27.29 2.62
CA ALA A 370 -15.87 -27.90 1.27
C ALA A 370 -14.48 -28.30 0.78
N THR A 371 -13.44 -27.57 1.18
CA THR A 371 -12.04 -27.82 0.79
C THR A 371 -11.30 -28.73 1.77
N GLY A 372 -11.73 -28.76 3.04
CA GLY A 372 -11.01 -29.43 4.12
C GLY A 372 -9.74 -28.70 4.57
N MET A 373 -9.52 -27.45 4.14
CA MET A 373 -8.33 -26.67 4.51
C MET A 373 -8.38 -26.20 5.97
N GLU A 374 -7.36 -26.56 6.76
CA GLU A 374 -7.17 -26.06 8.13
C GLU A 374 -6.45 -24.69 8.11
N VAL A 375 -7.22 -23.62 7.91
CA VAL A 375 -6.71 -22.23 7.83
C VAL A 375 -7.43 -21.31 8.80
N SER A 376 -6.78 -20.21 9.18
CA SER A 376 -7.40 -19.15 9.98
C SER A 376 -7.94 -18.04 9.09
N MET A 377 -9.15 -17.56 9.39
CA MET A 377 -9.78 -16.48 8.65
C MET A 377 -8.94 -15.19 8.74
N ILE A 378 -8.59 -14.60 7.59
CA ILE A 378 -8.06 -13.24 7.54
C ILE A 378 -9.17 -12.22 7.86
N ASP A 379 -8.83 -10.97 8.14
CA ASP A 379 -9.86 -9.98 8.47
C ASP A 379 -10.92 -9.88 7.35
N PRO A 380 -12.22 -9.83 7.71
CA PRO A 380 -13.32 -9.90 6.75
C PRO A 380 -13.66 -8.54 6.13
N MET A 381 -12.87 -7.49 6.39
CA MET A 381 -13.16 -6.16 5.87
C MET A 381 -12.92 -6.08 4.35
N PRO A 382 -13.71 -5.28 3.62
CA PRO A 382 -13.49 -5.06 2.20
C PRO A 382 -12.12 -4.41 1.94
N ARG A 383 -11.59 -4.63 0.74
CA ARG A 383 -10.35 -3.98 0.26
C ARG A 383 -10.57 -3.00 -0.88
N VAL A 384 -11.76 -3.00 -1.45
CA VAL A 384 -12.18 -2.10 -2.51
C VAL A 384 -13.62 -1.69 -2.21
N VAL A 385 -13.90 -0.40 -2.28
CA VAL A 385 -15.24 0.17 -2.15
C VAL A 385 -15.57 0.95 -3.41
N LEU A 386 -16.58 0.47 -4.15
CA LEU A 386 -17.14 1.11 -5.32
C LEU A 386 -18.21 2.11 -4.87
N VAL A 387 -18.10 3.37 -5.26
CA VAL A 387 -19.01 4.45 -4.84
C VAL A 387 -19.69 5.04 -6.08
N PRO A 388 -20.96 4.65 -6.33
CA PRO A 388 -21.71 5.10 -7.51
C PRO A 388 -21.72 6.63 -7.66
N GLY A 389 -21.46 7.09 -8.89
CA GLY A 389 -21.40 8.51 -9.23
C GLY A 389 -20.13 9.26 -8.78
N LEU A 390 -19.25 8.65 -7.98
CA LEU A 390 -18.03 9.29 -7.47
C LEU A 390 -16.75 8.63 -8.00
N GLY A 391 -16.55 7.34 -7.76
CA GLY A 391 -15.32 6.62 -8.08
C GLY A 391 -15.15 5.37 -7.24
N LEU A 392 -13.91 4.90 -7.07
CA LEU A 392 -13.58 3.79 -6.19
C LEU A 392 -12.52 4.19 -5.14
N PHE A 393 -12.53 3.47 -4.03
CA PHE A 393 -11.48 3.52 -3.01
C PHE A 393 -10.80 2.15 -2.89
N GLY A 394 -9.49 2.10 -3.07
CA GLY A 394 -8.65 0.98 -2.62
C GLY A 394 -8.24 1.18 -1.17
N LEU A 395 -8.24 0.10 -0.38
CA LEU A 395 -7.95 0.11 1.06
C LEU A 395 -6.67 -0.67 1.36
N GLY A 396 -5.72 -0.02 2.04
CA GLY A 396 -4.45 -0.62 2.42
C GLY A 396 -4.01 -0.28 3.85
N ARG A 397 -3.04 -1.03 4.38
CA ARG A 397 -2.36 -0.66 5.65
C ARG A 397 -1.24 0.35 5.45
N SER A 398 -0.97 0.71 4.20
CA SER A 398 -0.05 1.75 3.74
C SER A 398 -0.62 2.36 2.45
N VAL A 399 -0.09 3.52 2.03
CA VAL A 399 -0.40 4.11 0.72
C VAL A 399 -0.06 3.15 -0.41
N ALA A 400 1.07 2.45 -0.31
CA ALA A 400 1.50 1.49 -1.34
C ALA A 400 0.50 0.34 -1.50
N ASP A 401 0.02 -0.24 -0.39
CA ASP A 401 -1.01 -1.27 -0.43
C ASP A 401 -2.35 -0.71 -0.97
N ALA A 402 -2.74 0.50 -0.55
CA ALA A 402 -4.00 1.11 -0.99
C ALA A 402 -3.99 1.38 -2.50
N ARG A 403 -2.89 1.92 -3.02
CA ARG A 403 -2.65 2.10 -4.47
C ARG A 403 -2.75 0.79 -5.23
N LEU A 404 -2.05 -0.22 -4.76
CA LEU A 404 -2.08 -1.54 -5.38
C LEU A 404 -3.52 -2.07 -5.48
N THR A 405 -4.31 -1.99 -4.40
CA THR A 405 -5.72 -2.42 -4.43
C THR A 405 -6.59 -1.57 -5.36
N ALA A 406 -6.36 -0.25 -5.42
CA ALA A 406 -7.10 0.65 -6.29
C ALA A 406 -6.79 0.40 -7.77
N ASP A 407 -5.52 0.19 -8.11
CA ASP A 407 -5.08 -0.07 -9.48
C ASP A 407 -5.67 -1.40 -9.98
N ILE A 408 -5.62 -2.46 -9.18
CA ILE A 408 -6.25 -3.75 -9.51
C ILE A 408 -7.75 -3.58 -9.75
N ALA A 409 -8.44 -2.85 -8.88
CA ALA A 409 -9.87 -2.63 -8.98
C ALA A 409 -10.27 -1.83 -10.23
N GLU A 410 -9.55 -0.75 -10.54
CA GLU A 410 -9.83 0.09 -11.69
C GLU A 410 -9.66 -0.69 -13.00
N HIS A 411 -8.53 -1.38 -13.15
CA HIS A 411 -8.26 -2.18 -14.35
C HIS A 411 -9.26 -3.34 -14.50
N SER A 412 -9.62 -4.00 -13.40
CA SER A 412 -10.59 -5.10 -13.44
C SER A 412 -12.00 -4.60 -13.81
N ALA A 413 -12.43 -3.45 -13.28
CA ALA A 413 -13.72 -2.87 -13.64
C ALA A 413 -13.82 -2.57 -15.15
N VAL A 414 -12.78 -1.97 -15.73
CA VAL A 414 -12.73 -1.67 -17.17
C VAL A 414 -12.70 -2.96 -18.00
N ALA A 415 -11.88 -3.94 -17.61
CA ALA A 415 -11.79 -5.20 -18.33
C ALA A 415 -13.09 -6.02 -18.26
N MET A 416 -13.79 -6.00 -17.12
CA MET A 416 -15.10 -6.64 -17.00
C MET A 416 -16.15 -5.95 -17.89
N LEU A 417 -16.12 -4.62 -18.04
CA LEU A 417 -16.99 -3.93 -19.01
C LEU A 417 -16.72 -4.38 -20.45
N ASP A 418 -15.45 -4.48 -20.83
CA ASP A 418 -15.07 -4.93 -22.17
C ASP A 418 -15.47 -6.40 -22.40
N ALA A 419 -15.26 -7.26 -21.41
CA ALA A 419 -15.67 -8.67 -21.46
C ALA A 419 -17.19 -8.81 -21.64
N GLU A 420 -17.97 -8.01 -20.91
CA GLU A 420 -19.44 -8.03 -20.95
C GLU A 420 -20.03 -7.31 -22.17
N SER A 421 -19.21 -6.53 -22.87
CA SER A 421 -19.53 -6.00 -24.19
C SER A 421 -19.35 -7.05 -25.28
N ILE A 422 -18.37 -7.94 -25.14
CA ILE A 422 -18.03 -8.99 -26.11
C ILE A 422 -18.89 -10.24 -25.91
N GLY A 423 -19.10 -10.65 -24.66
CA GLY A 423 -19.77 -11.88 -24.28
C GLY A 423 -20.26 -11.82 -22.83
N CYS A 424 -19.88 -12.82 -22.02
CA CYS A 424 -20.26 -12.89 -20.61
C CYS A 424 -19.03 -13.23 -19.77
N PHE A 425 -18.67 -12.33 -18.86
CA PHE A 425 -17.57 -12.52 -17.94
C PHE A 425 -17.87 -13.69 -17.00
N GLU A 426 -16.86 -14.54 -16.80
CA GLU A 426 -16.92 -15.68 -15.89
C GLU A 426 -15.60 -15.80 -15.12
N SER A 427 -15.67 -15.65 -13.80
CA SER A 427 -14.54 -15.89 -12.90
C SER A 427 -14.30 -17.39 -12.69
N ILE A 428 -13.32 -17.72 -11.86
CA ILE A 428 -13.11 -19.08 -11.36
C ILE A 428 -14.18 -19.43 -10.30
N SER A 429 -14.27 -20.70 -9.90
CA SER A 429 -15.25 -21.09 -8.89
C SER A 429 -14.92 -20.48 -7.51
N GLU A 430 -15.94 -20.31 -6.65
CA GLU A 430 -15.71 -19.85 -5.26
C GLU A 430 -14.72 -20.73 -4.50
N LYS A 431 -14.72 -22.03 -4.79
CA LYS A 431 -13.82 -23.01 -4.19
C LYS A 431 -12.38 -22.72 -4.59
N ASP A 432 -12.12 -22.55 -5.89
CA ASP A 432 -10.78 -22.25 -6.40
C ASP A 432 -10.29 -20.88 -5.88
N ALA A 433 -11.20 -19.90 -5.80
CA ALA A 433 -10.89 -18.60 -5.22
C ALA A 433 -10.52 -18.70 -3.73
N PHE A 434 -11.21 -19.55 -2.96
CA PHE A 434 -10.89 -19.78 -1.55
C PHE A 434 -9.51 -20.43 -1.39
N GLU A 435 -9.24 -21.46 -2.20
CA GLU A 435 -7.96 -22.15 -2.18
C GLU A 435 -6.82 -21.17 -2.50
N ILE A 436 -6.99 -20.26 -3.47
CA ILE A 436 -6.02 -19.20 -3.80
C ILE A 436 -5.89 -18.17 -2.65
N GLU A 437 -7.02 -17.66 -2.14
CA GLU A 437 -7.03 -16.64 -1.09
C GLU A 437 -6.32 -17.14 0.18
N TYR A 438 -6.53 -18.40 0.55
CA TYR A 438 -5.96 -18.99 1.77
C TYR A 438 -4.70 -19.82 1.51
N TRP A 439 -4.17 -19.80 0.30
CA TRP A 439 -2.94 -20.50 -0.02
C TRP A 439 -1.74 -19.87 0.69
N ASP A 440 -1.02 -20.64 1.51
CA ASP A 440 0.12 -20.12 2.28
C ASP A 440 1.21 -19.46 1.42
N MET A 441 1.45 -19.96 0.20
CA MET A 441 2.45 -19.37 -0.70
C MET A 441 2.01 -18.02 -1.28
N GLU A 442 0.73 -17.88 -1.62
CA GLU A 442 0.18 -16.61 -2.11
C GLU A 442 0.02 -15.61 -0.97
N GLN A 443 -0.44 -16.06 0.20
CA GLN A 443 -0.49 -15.24 1.41
C GLN A 443 0.90 -14.75 1.83
N ALA A 444 1.99 -15.47 1.54
CA ALA A 444 3.34 -14.98 1.79
C ALA A 444 3.67 -13.69 1.00
N LYS A 445 3.10 -13.50 -0.20
CA LYS A 445 3.26 -12.26 -0.99
C LYS A 445 2.62 -11.05 -0.31
N VAL A 446 1.56 -11.27 0.47
CA VAL A 446 0.85 -10.23 1.22
C VAL A 446 1.45 -10.04 2.63
N ARG A 447 1.87 -11.12 3.30
CA ARG A 447 2.48 -11.06 4.64
C ARG A 447 3.76 -10.23 4.66
N LYS A 448 4.57 -10.24 3.57
CA LYS A 448 5.76 -9.37 3.46
C LYS A 448 5.43 -7.87 3.50
N SER A 449 4.24 -7.43 3.05
CA SER A 449 3.81 -6.02 3.19
C SER A 449 3.10 -5.73 4.53
N ARG A 450 2.72 -6.75 5.31
CA ARG A 450 1.96 -6.61 6.57
C ARG A 450 2.78 -6.25 7.82
N ASN A 451 4.10 -6.10 7.74
CA ASN A 451 4.97 -5.61 8.84
C ASN A 451 4.81 -4.09 9.07
N GLY A 452 3.60 -3.56 8.95
CA GLY A 452 3.32 -2.19 9.32
C GLY A 452 3.38 -2.09 10.84
N GLY A 453 4.23 -1.20 11.36
CA GLY A 453 4.41 -0.96 12.79
C GLY A 453 3.12 -0.55 13.53
N GLU A 454 3.28 -0.09 14.76
CA GLU A 454 2.17 0.21 15.68
C GLU A 454 1.12 1.18 15.12
N PHE A 455 1.50 2.02 14.13
CA PHE A 455 0.63 2.97 13.44
C PHE A 455 0.28 2.59 12.00
N ALA A 456 0.43 1.32 11.61
CA ALA A 456 0.01 0.86 10.28
C ALA A 456 -1.46 1.16 9.99
N GLY A 457 -1.72 1.79 8.85
CA GLY A 457 -3.04 2.24 8.42
C GLY A 457 -3.50 3.55 9.09
N LYS A 458 -2.63 4.20 9.89
CA LYS A 458 -2.90 5.49 10.54
C LYS A 458 -2.23 6.64 9.80
N VAL A 459 -2.84 7.82 9.88
CA VAL A 459 -2.37 9.05 9.27
C VAL A 459 -2.05 10.07 10.37
N ALA A 460 -0.81 10.57 10.36
CA ALA A 460 -0.31 11.57 11.31
C ALA A 460 0.03 12.88 10.58
N LEU A 461 -0.63 13.97 11.00
CA LEU A 461 -0.35 15.32 10.53
C LEU A 461 0.51 16.06 11.54
N VAL A 462 1.62 16.65 11.09
CA VAL A 462 2.53 17.44 11.92
C VAL A 462 2.64 18.86 11.38
N THR A 463 2.20 19.83 12.18
CA THR A 463 2.33 21.26 11.83
C THR A 463 3.69 21.80 12.26
N GLY A 464 4.26 22.76 11.52
CA GLY A 464 5.66 23.15 11.74
C GLY A 464 6.59 21.97 11.41
N GLY A 465 6.18 21.15 10.43
CA GLY A 465 6.79 19.87 10.10
C GLY A 465 8.19 19.98 9.49
N ALA A 466 8.59 21.16 9.01
CA ALA A 466 9.94 21.41 8.53
C ALA A 466 10.89 21.87 9.65
N GLY A 467 10.36 22.26 10.83
CA GLY A 467 11.15 22.62 12.00
C GLY A 467 11.72 21.40 12.73
N ALA A 468 12.75 21.61 13.57
CA ALA A 468 13.49 20.54 14.24
C ALA A 468 12.60 19.52 14.99
N ILE A 469 11.70 19.99 15.86
CA ILE A 469 10.78 19.12 16.63
C ILE A 469 9.77 18.45 15.69
N GLY A 470 9.20 19.20 14.74
CA GLY A 470 8.20 18.69 13.82
C GLY A 470 8.75 17.56 12.94
N LEU A 471 9.94 17.76 12.35
CA LEU A 471 10.59 16.76 11.52
C LEU A 471 11.03 15.53 12.31
N ALA A 472 11.60 15.70 13.50
CA ALA A 472 11.93 14.57 14.39
C ALA A 472 10.67 13.75 14.75
N THR A 473 9.57 14.44 15.06
CA THR A 473 8.28 13.82 15.37
C THR A 473 7.73 13.04 14.17
N ALA A 474 7.75 13.65 12.98
CA ALA A 474 7.33 13.01 11.74
C ALA A 474 8.14 11.74 11.43
N LYS A 475 9.47 11.79 11.62
CA LYS A 475 10.35 10.62 11.46
C LYS A 475 9.97 9.49 12.43
N ALA A 476 9.74 9.82 13.70
CA ALA A 476 9.38 8.84 14.72
C ALA A 476 8.04 8.14 14.39
N PHE A 477 7.01 8.89 13.96
CA PHE A 477 5.75 8.31 13.51
C PHE A 477 5.90 7.46 12.23
N LYS A 478 6.73 7.89 11.26
CA LYS A 478 6.98 7.14 10.02
C LYS A 478 7.67 5.80 10.30
N GLN A 479 8.66 5.78 11.20
CA GLN A 479 9.35 4.56 11.64
C GLN A 479 8.40 3.55 12.29
N LYS A 480 7.32 4.03 12.91
CA LYS A 480 6.24 3.24 13.51
C LYS A 480 5.12 2.89 12.50
N GLY A 481 5.30 3.22 11.22
CA GLY A 481 4.41 2.81 10.12
C GLY A 481 3.25 3.75 9.82
N ALA A 482 3.20 4.96 10.39
CA ALA A 482 2.19 5.96 10.06
C ALA A 482 2.44 6.57 8.68
N GLU A 483 1.38 6.94 7.97
CA GLU A 483 1.49 7.87 6.84
C GLU A 483 1.58 9.30 7.33
N ILE A 484 2.47 10.08 6.73
CA ILE A 484 2.85 11.39 7.25
C ILE A 484 2.33 12.50 6.36
N VAL A 485 1.73 13.49 7.02
CA VAL A 485 1.42 14.80 6.44
C VAL A 485 2.27 15.85 7.15
N LEU A 486 3.08 16.57 6.39
CA LEU A 486 3.78 17.75 6.88
C LEU A 486 3.05 19.02 6.45
N MET A 487 2.82 19.90 7.41
CA MET A 487 2.26 21.22 7.16
C MET A 487 3.18 22.29 7.72
N ASP A 488 3.61 23.23 6.87
CA ASP A 488 4.53 24.31 7.25
C ASP A 488 4.34 25.52 6.32
N LEU A 489 4.89 26.68 6.70
CA LEU A 489 4.75 27.91 5.93
C LEU A 489 5.71 27.97 4.73
N ASP A 490 6.93 27.47 4.88
CA ASP A 490 8.00 27.54 3.87
C ASP A 490 7.96 26.31 2.93
N PRO A 491 7.59 26.47 1.63
CA PRO A 491 7.53 25.36 0.69
C PRO A 491 8.87 24.66 0.46
N ALA A 492 9.98 25.40 0.45
CA ALA A 492 11.30 24.84 0.15
C ALA A 492 11.82 24.00 1.31
N ALA A 493 11.65 24.48 2.54
CA ALA A 493 11.98 23.71 3.74
C ALA A 493 11.11 22.45 3.84
N LEU A 494 9.84 22.56 3.48
CA LEU A 494 8.88 21.47 3.50
C LEU A 494 9.20 20.37 2.46
N GLU A 495 9.58 20.75 1.24
CA GLU A 495 10.00 19.80 0.19
C GLU A 495 11.24 19.01 0.61
N LYS A 496 12.24 19.69 1.20
CA LYS A 496 13.43 19.05 1.74
C LYS A 496 13.08 18.05 2.84
N ALA A 497 12.22 18.45 3.78
CA ALA A 497 11.76 17.58 4.87
C ALA A 497 10.99 16.35 4.35
N ALA A 498 10.14 16.53 3.34
CA ALA A 498 9.39 15.43 2.72
C ALA A 498 10.32 14.45 1.96
N THR A 499 11.35 14.97 1.29
CA THR A 499 12.37 14.14 0.63
C THR A 499 13.15 13.31 1.65
N GLU A 500 13.51 13.89 2.79
CA GLU A 500 14.21 13.19 3.87
C GLU A 500 13.36 12.07 4.50
N LEU A 501 12.04 12.23 4.57
CA LEU A 501 11.11 11.19 5.04
C LEU A 501 10.84 10.09 4.00
N GLY A 502 11.17 10.34 2.74
CA GLY A 502 10.97 9.42 1.63
C GLY A 502 9.57 9.48 1.01
N SER A 503 9.36 8.61 0.01
CA SER A 503 8.13 8.57 -0.80
C SER A 503 6.88 8.32 0.04
N GLY A 504 5.78 8.96 -0.34
CA GLY A 504 4.47 8.81 0.33
C GLY A 504 4.20 9.83 1.44
N THR A 505 5.13 10.76 1.70
CA THR A 505 4.89 11.92 2.58
C THR A 505 4.11 13.00 1.83
N LEU A 506 2.98 13.45 2.38
CA LEU A 506 2.24 14.58 1.84
C LEU A 506 2.74 15.90 2.45
N ALA A 507 3.27 16.79 1.62
CA ALA A 507 3.71 18.12 2.01
C ALA A 507 2.66 19.17 1.59
N ILE A 508 2.15 19.94 2.55
CA ILE A 508 1.18 21.01 2.31
C ILE A 508 1.71 22.34 2.85
N PRO A 509 2.15 23.27 1.97
CA PRO A 509 2.42 24.64 2.38
C PRO A 509 1.15 25.31 2.90
N CYS A 510 1.15 25.78 4.14
CA CYS A 510 -0.02 26.36 4.76
C CYS A 510 0.37 27.39 5.84
N ASP A 511 -0.19 28.59 5.71
CA ASP A 511 -0.25 29.54 6.82
C ASP A 511 -1.37 29.11 7.78
N VAL A 512 -0.99 28.64 8.97
CA VAL A 512 -1.94 28.14 9.97
C VAL A 512 -2.78 29.25 10.62
N THR A 513 -2.48 30.52 10.37
CA THR A 513 -3.33 31.65 10.78
C THR A 513 -4.47 31.92 9.80
N ASN A 514 -4.44 31.30 8.61
CA ASN A 514 -5.52 31.38 7.63
C ASN A 514 -6.44 30.15 7.74
N SER A 515 -7.62 30.32 8.35
CA SER A 515 -8.54 29.22 8.61
C SER A 515 -9.06 28.51 7.35
N ALA A 516 -9.21 29.23 6.24
CA ALA A 516 -9.62 28.64 4.97
C ALA A 516 -8.50 27.77 4.38
N ALA A 517 -7.24 28.21 4.47
CA ALA A 517 -6.08 27.42 4.06
C ALA A 517 -5.94 26.14 4.91
N VAL A 518 -6.14 26.24 6.23
CA VAL A 518 -6.13 25.07 7.11
C VAL A 518 -7.27 24.10 6.75
N GLY A 519 -8.48 24.60 6.46
CA GLY A 519 -9.59 23.77 6.00
C GLY A 519 -9.25 23.01 4.71
N ALA A 520 -8.72 23.70 3.70
CA ALA A 520 -8.31 23.11 2.44
C ALA A 520 -7.17 22.08 2.59
N ALA A 521 -6.23 22.32 3.51
CA ALA A 521 -5.16 21.38 3.83
C ALA A 521 -5.74 20.07 4.42
N PHE A 522 -6.68 20.16 5.36
CA PHE A 522 -7.34 18.99 5.95
C PHE A 522 -8.22 18.24 4.93
N ASP A 523 -8.87 18.94 4.01
CA ASP A 523 -9.60 18.30 2.90
C ASP A 523 -8.64 17.55 1.95
N ALA A 524 -7.44 18.09 1.72
CA ALA A 524 -6.41 17.40 0.94
C ALA A 524 -5.93 16.12 1.62
N VAL A 525 -5.84 16.09 2.96
CA VAL A 525 -5.56 14.86 3.72
C VAL A 525 -6.64 13.81 3.50
N CYS A 526 -7.93 14.21 3.55
CA CYS A 526 -9.03 13.29 3.27
C CYS A 526 -8.99 12.73 1.85
N ARG A 527 -8.62 13.54 0.85
CA ARG A 527 -8.46 13.06 -0.53
C ARG A 527 -7.28 12.10 -0.69
N ALA A 528 -6.17 12.36 -0.01
CA ALA A 528 -4.94 11.60 -0.16
C ALA A 528 -4.92 10.27 0.61
N PHE A 529 -5.55 10.22 1.79
CA PHE A 529 -5.46 9.06 2.69
C PHE A 529 -6.81 8.55 3.18
N GLY A 530 -7.89 9.21 2.79
CA GLY A 530 -9.24 8.93 3.27
C GLY A 530 -9.57 9.51 4.64
N GLY A 531 -8.61 10.06 5.38
CA GLY A 531 -8.87 10.49 6.76
C GLY A 531 -7.64 10.84 7.59
N LEU A 532 -7.84 11.02 8.90
CA LEU A 532 -6.84 11.49 9.84
C LEU A 532 -7.02 10.86 11.23
N ASP A 533 -5.94 10.48 11.90
CA ASP A 533 -5.97 9.81 13.21
C ASP A 533 -5.18 10.57 14.28
N ILE A 534 -4.04 11.17 13.90
CA ILE A 534 -3.10 11.81 14.82
C ILE A 534 -2.81 13.22 14.32
N VAL A 535 -2.90 14.21 15.19
CA VAL A 535 -2.49 15.60 14.88
C VAL A 535 -1.49 16.09 15.90
N VAL A 536 -0.29 16.42 15.46
CA VAL A 536 0.74 17.09 16.25
C VAL A 536 0.70 18.59 15.96
N SER A 537 -0.02 19.32 16.81
CA SER A 537 -0.17 20.77 16.80
C SER A 537 1.08 21.42 17.44
N ASN A 538 2.12 21.57 16.62
CA ASN A 538 3.47 21.92 17.04
C ASN A 538 3.92 23.36 16.71
N VAL A 539 3.23 24.09 15.83
CA VAL A 539 3.62 25.47 15.45
C VAL A 539 3.76 26.39 16.66
N GLY A 540 4.72 27.31 16.61
CA GLY A 540 4.83 28.41 17.56
C GLY A 540 5.99 29.35 17.23
N VAL A 541 5.88 30.60 17.69
CA VAL A 541 6.94 31.62 17.61
C VAL A 541 7.04 32.34 18.95
N ALA A 542 8.27 32.47 19.48
CA ALA A 542 8.55 33.10 20.77
C ALA A 542 8.83 34.59 20.64
N TRP A 543 7.78 35.40 20.46
CA TRP A 543 7.89 36.85 20.57
C TRP A 543 8.22 37.28 22.01
N GLN A 544 9.18 38.20 22.15
CA GLN A 544 9.71 38.66 23.43
C GLN A 544 9.28 40.11 23.71
N GLY A 545 9.09 40.43 24.99
CA GLY A 545 8.80 41.77 25.49
C GLY A 545 8.24 41.73 26.92
N ARG A 546 8.50 42.80 27.69
CA ARG A 546 7.83 43.05 28.96
C ARG A 546 6.36 43.28 28.67
N ILE A 547 5.49 42.51 29.32
CA ILE A 547 4.07 42.45 28.93
C ILE A 547 3.37 43.82 28.94
N GLY A 548 3.72 44.73 29.86
CA GLY A 548 3.14 46.07 29.94
C GLY A 548 3.61 47.04 28.86
N ASP A 549 4.68 46.71 28.12
CA ASP A 549 5.26 47.56 27.08
C ASP A 549 5.03 47.00 25.66
N VAL A 550 4.45 45.80 25.55
CA VAL A 550 4.20 45.15 24.28
C VAL A 550 3.01 45.81 23.59
N SER A 551 3.13 46.08 22.29
CA SER A 551 2.02 46.63 21.51
C SER A 551 0.87 45.63 21.38
N ASP A 552 -0.35 46.15 21.26
CA ASP A 552 -1.56 45.35 21.05
C ASP A 552 -1.44 44.49 19.78
N GLU A 553 -0.84 45.03 18.72
CA GLU A 553 -0.64 44.32 17.45
C GLU A 553 0.28 43.11 17.61
N LEU A 554 1.39 43.26 18.35
CA LEU A 554 2.31 42.15 18.62
C LEU A 554 1.66 41.08 19.48
N LEU A 555 0.93 41.49 20.53
CA LEU A 555 0.22 40.55 21.39
C LEU A 555 -0.86 39.78 20.62
N ARG A 556 -1.66 40.47 19.80
CA ARG A 556 -2.67 39.84 18.94
C ARG A 556 -2.05 38.87 17.95
N ARG A 557 -1.01 39.26 17.21
CA ARG A 557 -0.26 38.33 16.32
C ARG A 557 0.24 37.10 17.07
N SER A 558 0.68 37.27 18.31
CA SER A 558 1.10 36.13 19.12
C SER A 558 -0.05 35.19 19.46
N PHE A 559 -1.22 35.71 19.80
CA PHE A 559 -2.42 34.88 20.01
C PHE A 559 -2.92 34.22 18.72
N GLU A 560 -2.90 34.92 17.59
CA GLU A 560 -3.26 34.33 16.30
C GLU A 560 -2.43 33.07 16.00
N LEU A 561 -1.11 33.17 16.15
CA LEU A 561 -0.24 32.04 15.85
C LEU A 561 -0.15 31.01 16.98
N ASN A 562 0.05 31.41 18.24
CA ASN A 562 0.34 30.48 19.35
C ASN A 562 -0.92 29.96 20.06
N PHE A 563 -2.12 30.40 19.67
CA PHE A 563 -3.39 29.93 20.23
C PHE A 563 -4.47 29.65 19.17
N PHE A 564 -4.91 30.66 18.40
CA PHE A 564 -6.03 30.49 17.46
C PHE A 564 -5.72 29.51 16.32
N SER A 565 -4.46 29.42 15.90
CA SER A 565 -4.04 28.38 14.95
C SER A 565 -4.27 26.96 15.50
N HIS A 566 -3.89 26.69 16.76
CA HIS A 566 -4.09 25.39 17.41
C HIS A 566 -5.57 25.06 17.57
N GLN A 567 -6.41 26.07 17.86
CA GLN A 567 -7.86 25.91 17.88
C GLN A 567 -8.40 25.50 16.50
N THR A 568 -8.00 26.22 15.45
CA THR A 568 -8.45 25.95 14.07
C THR A 568 -8.03 24.55 13.62
N ILE A 569 -6.77 24.18 13.87
CA ILE A 569 -6.23 22.84 13.59
C ILE A 569 -7.07 21.75 14.29
N SER A 570 -7.38 21.96 15.57
CA SER A 570 -8.13 21.00 16.38
C SER A 570 -9.59 20.86 15.92
N GLN A 571 -10.24 21.95 15.53
CA GLN A 571 -11.58 21.92 14.93
C GLN A 571 -11.62 21.09 13.65
N GLN A 572 -10.64 21.27 12.75
CA GLN A 572 -10.58 20.51 11.50
C GLN A 572 -10.29 19.02 11.75
N ALA A 573 -9.42 18.71 12.72
CA ALA A 573 -9.12 17.34 13.11
C ALA A 573 -10.36 16.62 13.66
N VAL A 574 -11.05 17.24 14.63
CA VAL A 574 -12.28 16.71 15.24
C VAL A 574 -13.38 16.52 14.19
N ARG A 575 -13.54 17.46 13.23
CA ARG A 575 -14.49 17.34 12.12
C ARG A 575 -14.30 16.03 11.35
N ILE A 576 -13.05 15.67 11.01
CA ILE A 576 -12.73 14.43 10.30
C ILE A 576 -12.93 13.22 11.21
N MET A 577 -12.36 13.24 12.41
CA MET A 577 -12.40 12.11 13.35
C MET A 577 -13.84 11.71 13.72
N ARG A 578 -14.76 12.69 13.88
CA ARG A 578 -16.18 12.42 14.13
C ARG A 578 -16.89 11.79 12.92
N ARG A 579 -16.56 12.21 11.70
CA ARG A 579 -17.10 11.58 10.47
C ARG A 579 -16.69 10.12 10.37
N GLN A 580 -15.40 9.83 10.61
CA GLN A 580 -14.88 8.45 10.68
C GLN A 580 -15.57 7.66 11.79
N GLY A 581 -15.69 8.26 12.98
CA GLY A 581 -16.23 7.59 14.16
C GLY A 581 -15.30 6.51 14.71
N THR A 582 -13.98 6.66 14.53
CA THR A 582 -12.93 5.73 14.99
C THR A 582 -12.01 6.35 16.05
N GLY A 583 -12.42 7.49 16.62
CA GLY A 583 -11.60 8.26 17.55
C GLY A 583 -10.39 8.94 16.89
N GLY A 584 -9.38 9.27 17.72
CA GLY A 584 -8.13 9.88 17.29
C GLY A 584 -7.37 10.53 18.44
N VAL A 585 -6.28 11.24 18.15
CA VAL A 585 -5.51 11.96 19.17
C VAL A 585 -5.02 13.32 18.66
N LEU A 586 -5.26 14.34 19.49
CA LEU A 586 -4.69 15.67 19.37
C LEU A 586 -3.48 15.76 20.31
N LEU A 587 -2.34 16.13 19.77
CA LEU A 587 -1.08 16.25 20.49
C LEU A 587 -0.59 17.70 20.38
N TYR A 588 -0.41 18.37 21.52
CA TYR A 588 -0.01 19.78 21.54
C TYR A 588 1.44 19.91 21.97
N ASN A 589 2.23 20.68 21.22
CA ASN A 589 3.51 21.17 21.73
C ASN A 589 3.23 22.36 22.66
N VAL A 590 3.20 22.05 23.95
CA VAL A 590 3.09 23.02 25.03
C VAL A 590 4.47 23.67 25.22
N SER A 591 4.69 24.36 26.32
CA SER A 591 5.95 25.02 26.62
C SER A 591 6.07 25.22 28.11
N LYS A 592 7.31 25.18 28.58
CA LYS A 592 7.67 25.63 29.93
C LYS A 592 7.02 26.98 30.27
N GLN A 593 6.92 27.88 29.30
CA GLN A 593 6.38 29.24 29.47
C GLN A 593 4.88 29.27 29.83
N ALA A 594 4.14 28.18 29.59
CA ALA A 594 2.75 28.03 30.01
C ALA A 594 2.61 27.77 31.52
N VAL A 595 3.66 27.26 32.16
CA VAL A 595 3.66 26.82 33.57
C VAL A 595 4.52 27.74 34.43
N ASN A 596 5.71 28.07 33.93
CA ASN A 596 6.71 28.88 34.60
C ASN A 596 7.21 29.98 33.67
N PRO A 597 6.57 31.16 33.69
CA PRO A 597 6.89 32.25 32.79
C PRO A 597 8.29 32.81 33.06
N GLY A 598 9.04 33.05 31.98
CA GLY A 598 10.33 33.73 32.02
C GLY A 598 10.19 35.25 31.88
N PRO A 599 11.19 36.03 32.32
CA PRO A 599 11.27 37.46 32.01
C PRO A 599 11.19 37.70 30.51
N ASP A 600 10.46 38.74 30.11
CA ASP A 600 10.29 39.16 28.70
C ASP A 600 9.63 38.14 27.77
N PHE A 601 8.92 37.15 28.31
CA PHE A 601 8.18 36.15 27.52
C PHE A 601 6.67 36.30 27.56
N GLY A 602 6.14 37.39 28.13
CA GLY A 602 4.69 37.61 28.30
C GLY A 602 3.87 37.33 27.02
N PRO A 603 4.24 37.90 25.86
CA PRO A 603 3.51 37.69 24.61
C PRO A 603 3.48 36.23 24.15
N TYR A 604 4.46 35.40 24.51
CA TYR A 604 4.51 33.99 24.14
C TYR A 604 3.92 33.07 25.22
N GLY A 605 4.22 33.33 26.49
CA GLY A 605 3.77 32.52 27.62
C GLY A 605 2.25 32.56 27.80
N LEU A 606 1.62 33.74 27.64
CA LEU A 606 0.16 33.89 27.76
C LEU A 606 -0.62 33.02 26.76
N PRO A 607 -0.40 33.08 25.43
CA PRO A 607 -1.11 32.21 24.51
C PRO A 607 -0.72 30.73 24.68
N LYS A 608 0.51 30.39 25.08
CA LYS A 608 0.85 28.98 25.39
C LYS A 608 0.14 28.45 26.64
N ALA A 609 -0.09 29.29 27.65
CA ALA A 609 -0.94 28.95 28.80
C ALA A 609 -2.40 28.75 28.37
N ALA A 610 -2.91 29.58 27.47
CA ALA A 610 -4.24 29.38 26.88
C ALA A 610 -4.32 28.05 26.08
N THR A 611 -3.30 27.72 25.30
CA THR A 611 -3.21 26.45 24.55
C THR A 611 -3.12 25.24 25.47
N LEU A 612 -2.43 25.35 26.61
CA LEU A 612 -2.43 24.31 27.64
C LEU A 612 -3.84 24.03 28.17
N PHE A 613 -4.63 25.07 28.40
CA PHE A 613 -6.02 24.90 28.84
C PHE A 613 -6.91 24.40 27.70
N LEU A 614 -6.66 24.83 26.46
CA LEU A 614 -7.37 24.37 25.27
C LEU A 614 -7.31 22.85 25.11
N LEU A 615 -6.12 22.27 25.28
CA LEU A 615 -5.92 20.82 25.28
C LEU A 615 -6.88 20.13 26.26
N ARG A 616 -6.97 20.63 27.50
CA ARG A 616 -7.86 20.07 28.53
C ARG A 616 -9.32 20.19 28.14
N GLN A 617 -9.69 21.28 27.49
CA GLN A 617 -11.05 21.49 26.99
C GLN A 617 -11.40 20.45 25.90
N TYR A 618 -10.52 20.20 24.93
CA TYR A 618 -10.74 19.14 23.93
C TYR A 618 -10.78 17.73 24.55
N ALA A 619 -9.95 17.46 25.56
CA ALA A 619 -9.99 16.19 26.27
C ALA A 619 -11.35 15.96 26.95
N LEU A 620 -11.93 17.01 27.53
CA LEU A 620 -13.24 16.97 28.19
C LEU A 620 -14.38 16.82 27.16
N ASP A 621 -14.38 17.66 26.13
CA ASP A 621 -15.51 17.79 25.20
C ASP A 621 -15.60 16.61 24.23
N HIS A 622 -14.46 16.08 23.78
CA HIS A 622 -14.41 15.03 22.74
C HIS A 622 -13.93 13.66 23.24
N GLY A 623 -13.64 13.51 24.54
CA GLY A 623 -13.29 12.21 25.11
C GLY A 623 -14.36 11.13 24.88
N ARG A 624 -15.65 11.51 24.88
CA ARG A 624 -16.76 10.59 24.57
C ARG A 624 -16.83 10.18 23.10
N ASP A 625 -16.30 11.01 22.20
CA ASP A 625 -16.15 10.69 20.77
C ASP A 625 -14.96 9.74 20.52
N GLY A 626 -14.21 9.36 21.58
CA GLY A 626 -12.97 8.59 21.46
C GLY A 626 -11.77 9.41 20.98
N ILE A 627 -11.88 10.74 20.97
CA ILE A 627 -10.81 11.65 20.58
C ILE A 627 -10.08 12.09 21.85
N ARG A 628 -8.80 11.74 21.95
CA ARG A 628 -7.94 12.08 23.07
C ARG A 628 -7.22 13.39 22.79
N ALA A 629 -6.87 14.13 23.84
CA ALA A 629 -6.04 15.33 23.71
C ALA A 629 -4.95 15.32 24.79
N ASN A 630 -3.69 15.30 24.38
CA ASN A 630 -2.54 15.27 25.28
C ASN A 630 -1.47 16.27 24.80
N GLY A 631 -0.45 16.52 25.62
CA GLY A 631 0.56 17.52 25.31
C GLY A 631 1.94 17.12 25.78
N VAL A 632 2.95 17.72 25.14
CA VAL A 632 4.34 17.64 25.59
C VAL A 632 4.78 19.01 26.07
N ASN A 633 5.34 19.07 27.27
CA ASN A 633 5.94 20.25 27.85
C ASN A 633 7.47 20.14 27.75
N ALA A 634 8.04 20.68 26.68
CA ALA A 634 9.48 20.66 26.44
C ALA A 634 10.18 21.93 26.97
N ASP A 635 11.46 21.80 27.36
CA ASP A 635 12.35 22.92 27.67
C ASP A 635 13.67 22.81 26.91
N ARG A 636 14.22 23.96 26.53
CA ARG A 636 15.55 24.13 25.91
C ARG A 636 15.88 23.15 24.76
N ILE A 637 15.03 23.08 23.74
CA ILE A 637 15.33 22.32 22.52
C ILE A 637 15.96 23.24 21.47
N ARG A 638 17.10 22.85 20.91
CA ARG A 638 17.72 23.56 19.77
C ARG A 638 16.76 23.55 18.58
N SER A 639 16.24 24.71 18.24
CA SER A 639 15.14 24.85 17.28
C SER A 639 15.06 26.26 16.73
N GLY A 640 14.14 26.51 15.80
CA GLY A 640 13.82 27.88 15.37
C GLY A 640 13.32 28.79 16.52
N LEU A 641 12.86 28.22 17.64
CA LEU A 641 12.43 28.95 18.83
C LEU A 641 13.56 29.29 19.80
N LEU A 642 14.60 28.45 19.86
CA LEU A 642 15.79 28.67 20.67
C LEU A 642 17.01 28.57 19.74
N THR A 643 17.33 29.70 19.12
CA THR A 643 18.39 29.79 18.11
C THR A 643 19.78 29.72 18.74
N PRO A 644 20.83 29.38 17.97
CA PRO A 644 22.21 29.43 18.43
C PRO A 644 22.60 30.78 19.07
N GLU A 645 22.14 31.89 18.49
CA GLU A 645 22.41 33.25 19.01
C GLU A 645 21.76 33.46 20.38
N MET A 646 20.52 32.99 20.56
CA MET A 646 19.83 33.05 21.85
C MET A 646 20.52 32.18 22.90
N ILE A 647 20.97 30.98 22.53
CA ILE A 647 21.71 30.07 23.42
C ILE A 647 23.00 30.76 23.88
N LYS A 648 23.78 31.29 22.94
CA LYS A 648 25.03 32.02 23.21
C LYS A 648 24.82 33.25 24.11
N ALA A 649 23.79 34.05 23.83
CA ALA A 649 23.48 35.23 24.64
C ALA A 649 23.07 34.84 26.07
N ARG A 650 22.23 33.81 26.23
CA ARG A 650 21.69 33.39 27.53
C ARG A 650 22.70 32.62 28.37
N SER A 651 23.54 31.79 27.75
CA SER A 651 24.63 31.11 28.45
C SER A 651 25.64 32.12 28.98
N ALA A 652 26.03 33.10 28.17
CA ALA A 652 26.92 34.20 28.57
C ALA A 652 26.32 35.04 29.71
N ALA A 653 25.05 35.42 29.63
CA ALA A 653 24.36 36.17 30.68
C ALA A 653 24.28 35.42 32.02
N ARG A 654 24.43 34.09 32.01
CA ARG A 654 24.45 33.24 33.21
C ARG A 654 25.85 32.79 33.63
N GLY A 655 26.89 33.19 32.91
CA GLY A 655 28.27 32.75 33.15
C GLY A 655 28.48 31.24 32.92
N LEU A 656 27.71 30.63 32.03
CA LEU A 656 27.75 29.20 31.73
C LEU A 656 28.29 28.96 30.30
N SER A 657 28.86 27.78 30.06
CA SER A 657 29.05 27.31 28.69
C SER A 657 27.70 27.03 28.03
N GLU A 658 27.64 27.00 26.69
CA GLU A 658 26.41 26.61 26.00
C GLU A 658 25.95 25.20 26.37
N ARG A 659 26.91 24.27 26.55
CA ARG A 659 26.61 22.90 26.99
C ARG A 659 25.98 22.89 28.38
N ASP A 660 26.58 23.58 29.34
CA ASP A 660 26.08 23.62 30.72
C ASP A 660 24.74 24.38 30.81
N TYR A 661 24.54 25.38 29.95
CA TYR A 661 23.25 26.05 29.83
C TYR A 661 22.15 25.12 29.31
N MET A 662 22.44 24.34 28.27
CA MET A 662 21.46 23.41 27.68
C MET A 662 21.19 22.22 28.59
N ALA A 663 22.20 21.75 29.32
CA ALA A 663 22.12 20.69 30.32
C ALA A 663 21.79 21.18 31.75
N GLY A 664 21.43 22.47 31.91
CA GLY A 664 21.17 23.09 33.21
C GLY A 664 19.80 22.71 33.80
N ASN A 665 19.60 21.41 34.01
CA ASN A 665 18.44 20.73 34.58
C ASN A 665 18.92 19.66 35.60
N LEU A 666 18.00 18.96 36.29
CA LEU A 666 18.36 18.05 37.38
C LEU A 666 19.15 16.81 36.92
N LEU A 667 18.95 16.37 35.67
CA LEU A 667 19.69 15.22 35.13
C LEU A 667 21.05 15.59 34.55
N GLY A 668 21.33 16.87 34.33
CA GLY A 668 22.58 17.30 33.69
C GLY A 668 22.69 16.88 32.23
N LEU A 669 21.56 16.73 31.52
CA LEU A 669 21.49 16.24 30.14
C LEU A 669 20.87 17.27 29.22
N GLU A 670 21.40 17.42 28.01
CA GLU A 670 20.74 18.19 26.96
C GLU A 670 19.53 17.40 26.44
N VAL A 671 18.40 18.09 26.24
CA VAL A 671 17.17 17.50 25.72
C VAL A 671 17.08 17.79 24.22
N SER A 672 16.86 16.74 23.43
CA SER A 672 16.84 16.77 21.96
C SER A 672 15.43 16.86 21.38
N ALA A 673 15.34 17.09 20.07
CA ALA A 673 14.06 17.05 19.35
C ALA A 673 13.50 15.62 19.29
N GLU A 674 14.39 14.63 19.26
CA GLU A 674 14.09 13.20 19.27
C GLU A 674 13.46 12.77 20.60
N ASP A 675 13.94 13.29 21.74
CA ASP A 675 13.32 13.03 23.05
C ASP A 675 11.86 13.52 23.11
N VAL A 676 11.58 14.68 22.48
CA VAL A 676 10.22 15.24 22.37
C VAL A 676 9.36 14.41 21.42
N ALA A 677 9.93 13.96 20.30
CA ALA A 677 9.27 13.09 19.33
C ALA A 677 8.83 11.76 19.98
N ASP A 678 9.70 11.14 20.77
CA ASP A 678 9.41 9.90 21.49
C ASP A 678 8.27 10.08 22.51
N ALA A 679 8.19 11.24 23.18
CA ALA A 679 7.09 11.56 24.08
C ALA A 679 5.75 11.71 23.33
N PHE A 680 5.74 12.33 22.14
CA PHE A 680 4.54 12.39 21.30
C PHE A 680 4.09 11.00 20.83
N VAL A 681 5.02 10.14 20.42
CA VAL A 681 4.73 8.76 20.04
C VAL A 681 4.15 7.98 21.21
N HIS A 682 4.72 8.10 22.42
CA HIS A 682 4.17 7.45 23.62
C HIS A 682 2.74 7.91 23.91
N LEU A 683 2.47 9.22 23.92
CA LEU A 683 1.12 9.74 24.15
C LEU A 683 0.11 9.31 23.08
N ALA A 684 0.56 9.11 21.83
CA ALA A 684 -0.26 8.53 20.77
C ALA A 684 -0.57 7.05 21.01
N LEU A 685 0.36 6.27 21.58
CA LEU A 685 0.17 4.85 21.91
C LEU A 685 -0.66 4.62 23.19
N GLU A 686 -0.70 5.60 24.10
CA GLU A 686 -1.48 5.50 25.34
C GLU A 686 -3.00 5.66 25.09
N THR A 687 -3.64 4.60 24.58
CA THR A 687 -5.07 4.60 24.18
C THR A 687 -6.05 4.89 25.32
N LYS A 688 -5.62 4.77 26.59
CA LYS A 688 -6.42 5.02 27.80
C LYS A 688 -6.04 6.34 28.50
N THR A 689 -5.23 7.19 27.88
CA THR A 689 -4.78 8.49 28.44
C THR A 689 -5.32 9.68 27.63
N THR A 690 -5.98 10.63 28.30
CA THR A 690 -6.38 11.94 27.76
C THR A 690 -6.23 13.03 28.82
N GLY A 691 -5.97 14.26 28.41
CA GLY A 691 -5.69 15.40 29.30
C GLY A 691 -4.30 15.38 29.92
N SER A 692 -3.44 14.43 29.53
CA SER A 692 -2.09 14.28 30.06
C SER A 692 -1.13 15.27 29.42
N ILE A 693 -0.15 15.72 30.20
CA ILE A 693 0.95 16.54 29.72
C ILE A 693 2.26 15.91 30.21
N THR A 694 3.05 15.40 29.27
CA THR A 694 4.35 14.79 29.56
C THR A 694 5.43 15.85 29.50
N THR A 695 6.18 16.02 30.59
CA THR A 695 7.30 16.97 30.65
C THR A 695 8.60 16.33 30.15
N VAL A 696 9.27 16.98 29.21
CA VAL A 696 10.54 16.54 28.60
C VAL A 696 11.55 17.69 28.71
N ASP A 697 12.19 17.82 29.87
CA ASP A 697 13.05 18.96 30.21
C ASP A 697 14.28 18.63 31.07
N GLY A 698 14.57 17.34 31.29
CA GLY A 698 15.64 16.87 32.15
C GLY A 698 15.45 17.20 33.64
N GLY A 699 14.22 17.51 34.06
CA GLY A 699 13.85 17.79 35.45
C GLY A 699 13.90 19.28 35.81
N ASN A 700 13.42 20.19 34.97
CA ASN A 700 13.32 21.61 35.35
C ASN A 700 12.18 21.81 36.36
N ILE A 701 12.50 21.65 37.64
CA ILE A 701 11.54 21.62 38.76
C ILE A 701 10.59 22.83 38.82
N ALA A 702 11.05 23.99 38.37
CA ALA A 702 10.24 25.20 38.39
C ALA A 702 9.09 25.14 37.38
N ALA A 703 9.17 24.27 36.37
CA ALA A 703 8.12 24.02 35.37
C ALA A 703 7.41 22.67 35.56
N ALA A 704 7.62 22.00 36.70
CA ALA A 704 6.91 20.78 37.04
C ALA A 704 5.40 21.06 37.17
N LEU A 705 4.60 20.25 36.48
CA LEU A 705 3.14 20.32 36.54
C LEU A 705 2.66 19.70 37.86
N ARG A 706 1.78 20.41 38.57
CA ARG A 706 1.19 20.00 39.85
C ARG A 706 -0.32 19.84 39.72
#